data_AF-A0A554LJV0-F1
#
_entry.id   AF-A0A554LJV0-F1
#
_cell.length_a   1.000
_cell.length_b   1.000
_cell.length_c   1.000
_cell.angle_alpha   90.00
_cell.angle_beta   90.00
_cell.angle_gamma   90.00
#
_symmetry.space_group_name_H-M   'P 1'
#
loop_
_entity.id
_entity.type
_entity.pdbx_description
1 polymer ?
#
loop_
_entity_poly.entity_id
_entity_poly.type
_entity_poly.pdbx_seq_one_letter_code
_entity_poly.pdbx_strand_id
1 'polypeptide(L)'
;MNLLITIGLTIVLGLFFYSSVKISRETFWGVMLMTFFLPFERIPTAEIAGFTLKINHILGILLIIFWLLKLLFTRQKIAKSGIGAPILLIILAFLLSFYNNQLPLRSVPYLALNLFVLLIFLIFSQCLSNFSRLNKIQNILIVSLTMACIFGIFQFFGDMIGLPNSITGLDPGYTKQVFGFPRPQAFSREPLYFGNLLLLGVGFCFAMLDQKKKIKYFYPSLIIFVMMIFATLSRGAIIGLLLFLFLWTITNIKKITPKIISYLSISIILIVVLSVGFFSFLGSDLKTKFLNHLTIKDLQIGGESTQGRLLAYQDGWQAFKSSPITGVGIANFGAYKIGFDTDNPSINDIINNEYLEMLAETGVIGFAAFMILLFYIFWRSIYSFRICQNPTMKNYIKTLSLAMLAILFQYNFFSTFSILHIWVGLGILVAVQNMALANSNLPDSYRNGAGKSQNAKCLPAKMKSIGKRGIITYFCQRLNDGGTIQKFKIFYLSFVLFMLPTYLVRFTVLSIPTTLLEILIWVGFAWSLFNWREWRKLKSIPRFIHLAIALFLLGALVGVARAPDKISALGQFKGFILDPLLLAGLVYIWTPKSKKALLYDGLILSGIILSLISLWQKLNGAATADGRVMSVWQWDPGASPNYLSMFLAPIAVLAFCLNPNLPARRAGKFGFVAIILGIIFSGSRAGLLAVGAGILFWLVASNTRKIKINRYLAYTILMVVFLAVLWWTGKPDFSVSPDSGRISSSNNIRWEIWRVTIREILPSNQNWLWGAGLGNFQNYFTELTAGRVNFPEYISPRALTPHNLYLHLWLSGGIIMLAGFLYLIWSAFKNPLNSLEKSVIFSILIYGLIDTPIFKNDLGVIWWLMIFTIILKNEQ
;
A
#
# COMPACT_ATOMS: atom_id res chain seq x y z
N MET A 1 -49.92 -17.00 14.01
CA MET A 1 -48.78 -16.18 14.47
C MET A 1 -48.23 -16.65 15.82
N ASN A 2 -49.05 -16.74 16.88
CA ASN A 2 -48.61 -17.23 18.20
C ASN A 2 -47.99 -18.63 18.19
N LEU A 3 -48.52 -19.58 17.42
CA LEU A 3 -47.93 -20.92 17.30
C LEU A 3 -46.51 -20.91 16.69
N LEU A 4 -46.27 -20.09 15.66
CA LEU A 4 -44.95 -19.97 15.02
C LEU A 4 -43.93 -19.29 15.95
N ILE A 5 -44.38 -18.30 16.73
CA ILE A 5 -43.55 -17.64 17.76
C ILE A 5 -43.19 -18.63 18.87
N THR A 6 -44.16 -19.40 19.38
CA THR A 6 -43.93 -20.40 20.43
C THR A 6 -43.03 -21.54 19.94
N ILE A 7 -43.21 -22.04 18.72
CA ILE A 7 -42.32 -23.04 18.11
C ILE A 7 -40.90 -22.48 17.96
N GLY A 8 -40.77 -21.24 17.46
CA GLY A 8 -39.48 -20.56 17.33
C GLY A 8 -38.75 -20.40 18.66
N LEU A 9 -39.44 -19.92 19.70
CA LEU A 9 -38.91 -19.81 21.06
C LEU A 9 -38.49 -21.16 21.65
N THR A 10 -39.31 -22.19 21.45
CA THR A 10 -39.01 -23.56 21.93
C THR A 10 -37.75 -24.13 21.27
N ILE A 11 -37.58 -23.92 19.95
CA ILE A 11 -36.38 -24.33 19.22
C ILE A 11 -35.14 -23.58 19.73
N VAL A 12 -35.24 -22.25 19.90
CA VAL A 12 -34.14 -21.42 20.40
C VAL A 12 -33.72 -21.83 21.81
N LEU A 13 -34.69 -22.04 22.72
CA LEU A 13 -34.43 -22.50 24.08
C LEU A 13 -33.85 -23.92 24.12
N GLY A 14 -34.36 -24.83 23.27
CA GLY A 14 -33.82 -26.18 23.12
C GLY A 14 -32.38 -26.18 22.62
N LEU A 15 -32.06 -25.37 21.61
CA LEU A 15 -30.69 -25.20 21.09
C LEU A 15 -29.77 -24.57 22.12
N PHE A 16 -30.24 -23.59 22.89
CA PHE A 16 -29.49 -22.97 23.98
C PHE A 16 -29.15 -23.99 25.08
N PHE A 17 -30.12 -24.78 25.54
CA PHE A 17 -29.91 -25.81 26.55
C PHE A 17 -28.97 -26.91 26.05
N TYR A 18 -29.18 -27.39 24.83
CA TYR A 18 -28.31 -28.39 24.19
C TYR A 18 -26.87 -27.89 24.07
N SER A 19 -26.68 -26.64 23.62
CA SER A 19 -25.36 -26.02 23.51
C SER A 19 -24.71 -25.90 24.88
N SER A 20 -25.44 -25.46 25.90
CA SER A 20 -24.94 -25.33 27.28
C SER A 20 -24.48 -26.67 27.84
N VAL A 21 -25.25 -27.74 27.65
CA VAL A 21 -24.88 -29.11 28.08
C VAL A 21 -23.65 -29.63 27.34
N LYS A 22 -23.52 -29.36 26.04
CA LYS A 22 -22.32 -29.77 25.27
C LYS A 22 -21.07 -29.01 25.69
N ILE A 23 -21.18 -27.69 25.88
CA ILE A 23 -20.07 -26.83 26.31
C ILE A 23 -19.60 -27.20 27.71
N SER A 24 -20.52 -27.49 28.63
CA SER A 24 -20.18 -27.88 30.01
C SER A 24 -19.41 -29.20 30.08
N ARG A 25 -19.74 -30.17 29.22
CA ARG A 25 -19.00 -31.44 29.11
C ARG A 25 -17.64 -31.26 28.45
N GLU A 26 -17.58 -30.54 27.33
CA GLU A 26 -16.32 -30.27 26.63
C GLU A 26 -16.33 -28.85 26.04
N THR A 27 -15.51 -27.96 26.64
CA THR A 27 -15.38 -26.54 26.24
C THR A 27 -15.01 -26.33 24.77
N PHE A 28 -14.43 -27.35 24.10
CA PHE A 28 -14.14 -27.30 22.67
C PHE A 28 -15.41 -27.16 21.80
N TRP A 29 -16.57 -27.65 22.25
CA TRP A 29 -17.85 -27.39 21.55
C TRP A 29 -18.18 -25.90 21.48
N GLY A 30 -17.92 -25.16 22.55
CA GLY A 30 -18.16 -23.72 22.57
C GLY A 30 -17.20 -22.97 21.63
N VAL A 31 -15.94 -23.41 21.56
CA VAL A 31 -14.96 -22.89 20.59
C VAL A 31 -15.43 -23.15 19.14
N MET A 32 -15.97 -24.34 18.85
CA MET A 32 -16.52 -24.67 17.53
C MET A 32 -17.74 -23.80 17.19
N LEU A 33 -18.70 -23.65 18.10
CA LEU A 33 -19.89 -22.82 17.90
C LEU A 33 -19.52 -21.34 17.71
N MET A 34 -18.64 -20.79 18.55
CA MET A 34 -18.11 -19.43 18.40
C MET A 34 -17.41 -19.23 17.05
N THR A 35 -16.65 -20.21 16.59
CA THR A 35 -15.98 -20.15 15.28
C THR A 35 -17.01 -20.13 14.13
N PHE A 36 -18.09 -20.91 14.24
CA PHE A 36 -19.15 -20.93 13.25
C PHE A 36 -19.91 -19.60 13.21
N PHE A 37 -20.23 -19.00 14.35
CA PHE A 37 -20.98 -17.74 14.42
C PHE A 37 -20.11 -16.49 14.29
N LEU A 38 -18.80 -16.64 14.06
CA LEU A 38 -17.88 -15.51 13.96
C LEU A 38 -18.29 -14.43 12.93
N PRO A 39 -18.83 -14.77 11.74
CA PRO A 39 -19.30 -13.75 10.79
C PRO A 39 -20.59 -13.03 11.19
N PHE A 40 -21.34 -13.54 12.17
CA PHE A 40 -22.69 -13.12 12.54
C PHE A 40 -22.67 -12.03 13.61
N GLU A 41 -22.21 -10.83 13.24
CA GLU A 41 -22.11 -9.69 14.16
C GLU A 41 -23.32 -8.74 14.14
N ARG A 42 -24.13 -8.77 13.08
CA ARG A 42 -25.28 -7.88 12.86
C ARG A 42 -26.61 -8.61 12.78
N ILE A 43 -26.65 -9.78 12.16
CA ILE A 43 -27.90 -10.52 11.95
C ILE A 43 -27.68 -11.95 12.44
N PRO A 44 -28.43 -12.44 13.45
CA PRO A 44 -29.42 -11.73 14.28
C PRO A 44 -28.79 -10.98 15.47
N THR A 45 -29.32 -9.80 15.80
CA THR A 45 -29.00 -9.06 17.04
C THR A 45 -30.27 -8.52 17.70
N ALA A 46 -30.24 -8.37 19.02
CA ALA A 46 -31.32 -7.76 19.79
C ALA A 46 -30.80 -6.52 20.53
N GLU A 47 -31.57 -5.43 20.54
CA GLU A 47 -31.25 -4.26 21.36
C GLU A 47 -31.94 -4.38 22.72
N ILE A 48 -31.17 -4.36 23.80
CA ILE A 48 -31.64 -4.47 25.17
C ILE A 48 -30.94 -3.38 25.99
N ALA A 49 -31.72 -2.42 26.53
CA ALA A 49 -31.21 -1.34 27.38
C ALA A 49 -30.01 -0.56 26.77
N GLY A 50 -30.07 -0.25 25.47
CA GLY A 50 -29.00 0.45 24.75
C GLY A 50 -27.81 -0.43 24.32
N PHE A 51 -27.85 -1.75 24.61
CA PHE A 51 -26.83 -2.71 24.18
C PHE A 51 -27.33 -3.62 23.07
N THR A 52 -26.52 -3.76 22.02
CA THR A 52 -26.74 -4.76 20.97
C THR A 52 -26.23 -6.13 21.43
N LEU A 53 -27.12 -6.98 21.92
CA LEU A 53 -26.83 -8.36 22.26
C LEU A 53 -26.70 -9.21 20.99
N LYS A 54 -25.52 -9.81 20.80
CA LYS A 54 -25.17 -10.66 19.65
C LYS A 54 -25.14 -12.12 20.07
N ILE A 55 -25.39 -13.04 19.13
CA ILE A 55 -25.27 -14.49 19.39
C ILE A 55 -23.86 -14.86 19.90
N ASN A 56 -22.83 -14.18 19.40
CA ASN A 56 -21.45 -14.35 19.84
C ASN A 56 -21.21 -13.90 21.29
N HIS A 57 -21.95 -12.92 21.80
CA HIS A 57 -21.87 -12.52 23.21
C HIS A 57 -22.46 -13.62 24.10
N ILE A 58 -23.64 -14.15 23.74
CA ILE A 58 -24.31 -15.22 24.48
C ILE A 58 -23.43 -16.48 24.54
N LEU A 59 -22.96 -16.96 23.38
CA LEU A 59 -22.09 -18.13 23.29
C LEU A 59 -20.74 -17.91 23.99
N GLY A 60 -20.18 -16.70 23.87
CA GLY A 60 -18.92 -16.35 24.53
C GLY A 60 -19.05 -16.33 26.06
N ILE A 61 -20.13 -15.77 26.60
CA ILE A 61 -20.38 -15.74 28.05
C ILE A 61 -20.54 -17.16 28.58
N LEU A 62 -21.33 -18.01 27.92
CA LEU A 62 -21.46 -19.43 28.28
C LEU A 62 -20.10 -20.14 28.27
N LEU A 63 -19.32 -19.92 27.21
CA LEU A 63 -17.98 -20.50 27.07
C LEU A 63 -17.04 -20.04 28.19
N ILE A 64 -17.06 -18.75 28.55
CA ILE A 64 -16.26 -18.21 29.67
C ILE A 64 -16.68 -18.85 30.99
N ILE A 65 -17.99 -18.88 31.30
CA ILE A 65 -18.51 -19.47 32.54
C ILE A 65 -18.08 -20.93 32.67
N PHE A 66 -18.36 -21.77 31.67
CA PHE A 66 -18.02 -23.18 31.75
C PHE A 66 -16.51 -23.44 31.73
N TRP A 67 -15.73 -22.61 31.04
CA TRP A 67 -14.27 -22.71 31.08
C TRP A 67 -13.70 -22.35 32.46
N LEU A 68 -14.21 -21.29 33.11
CA LEU A 68 -13.83 -20.93 34.47
C LEU A 68 -14.26 -22.00 35.49
N LEU A 69 -15.49 -22.49 35.43
CA LEU A 69 -15.96 -23.59 36.28
C LEU A 69 -15.08 -24.82 36.11
N LYS A 70 -14.72 -25.17 34.87
CA LYS A 70 -13.79 -26.28 34.61
C LYS A 70 -12.43 -26.04 35.27
N LEU A 71 -11.85 -24.85 35.17
CA LEU A 71 -10.58 -24.54 35.82
C LEU A 71 -10.68 -24.66 37.35
N LEU A 72 -11.77 -24.17 37.94
CA LEU A 72 -12.03 -24.24 39.38
C LEU A 72 -12.19 -25.69 39.87
N PHE A 73 -13.07 -26.47 39.24
CA PHE A 73 -13.39 -27.84 39.69
C PHE A 73 -12.30 -28.86 39.36
N THR A 74 -11.61 -28.73 38.22
CA THR A 74 -10.54 -29.68 37.84
C THR A 74 -9.16 -29.29 38.34
N ARG A 75 -9.02 -28.09 38.93
CA ARG A 75 -7.73 -27.47 39.31
C ARG A 75 -6.70 -27.48 38.18
N GLN A 76 -7.17 -27.49 36.93
CA GLN A 76 -6.31 -27.52 35.75
C GLN A 76 -5.52 -26.21 35.66
N LYS A 77 -4.19 -26.31 35.57
CA LYS A 77 -3.33 -25.13 35.39
C LYS A 77 -3.43 -24.60 33.96
N ILE A 78 -3.52 -23.28 33.82
CA ILE A 78 -3.43 -22.60 32.53
C ILE A 78 -2.02 -22.82 31.94
N ALA A 79 -1.93 -23.17 30.66
CA ALA A 79 -0.64 -23.41 30.03
C ALA A 79 0.21 -22.13 30.03
N LYS A 80 1.45 -22.22 30.51
CA LYS A 80 2.40 -21.10 30.56
C LYS A 80 2.88 -20.76 29.16
N SER A 81 2.17 -19.87 28.47
CA SER A 81 2.55 -19.34 27.16
C SER A 81 3.39 -18.05 27.24
N GLY A 82 3.54 -17.49 28.45
CA GLY A 82 4.16 -16.19 28.70
C GLY A 82 3.31 -14.98 28.30
N ILE A 83 2.15 -15.19 27.66
CA ILE A 83 1.23 -14.12 27.22
C ILE A 83 0.44 -13.52 28.40
N GLY A 84 0.34 -14.23 29.53
CA GLY A 84 -0.40 -13.74 30.70
C GLY A 84 0.11 -12.39 31.22
N ALA A 85 1.42 -12.14 31.18
CA ALA A 85 1.98 -10.86 31.63
C ALA A 85 1.58 -9.69 30.70
N PRO A 86 1.76 -9.76 29.37
CA PRO A 86 1.21 -8.76 28.45
C PRO A 86 -0.30 -8.51 28.59
N ILE A 87 -1.10 -9.56 28.84
CA ILE A 87 -2.55 -9.40 29.06
C ILE A 87 -2.84 -8.69 30.39
N LEU A 88 -2.12 -9.03 31.45
CA LEU A 88 -2.30 -8.35 32.72
C LEU A 88 -1.92 -6.86 32.59
N LEU A 89 -0.85 -6.55 31.84
CA LEU A 89 -0.44 -5.17 31.57
C LEU A 89 -1.52 -4.37 30.84
N ILE A 90 -2.16 -4.94 29.81
CA ILE A 90 -3.22 -4.22 29.09
C ILE A 90 -4.48 -4.04 29.96
N ILE A 91 -4.82 -5.03 30.79
CA ILE A 91 -5.94 -4.91 31.74
C ILE A 91 -5.65 -3.82 32.77
N LEU A 92 -4.43 -3.78 33.33
CA LEU A 92 -4.03 -2.72 34.26
C LEU A 92 -4.05 -1.35 33.59
N ALA A 93 -3.59 -1.25 32.34
CA ALA A 93 -3.65 0.00 31.59
C ALA A 93 -5.10 0.47 31.34
N PHE A 94 -6.02 -0.45 31.05
CA PHE A 94 -7.44 -0.13 30.94
C PHE A 94 -8.02 0.39 32.25
N LEU A 95 -7.68 -0.23 33.39
CA LEU A 95 -8.09 0.27 34.71
C LEU A 95 -7.48 1.65 35.02
N LEU A 96 -6.22 1.87 34.66
CA LEU A 96 -5.56 3.17 34.84
C LEU A 96 -6.18 4.28 33.99
N SER A 97 -6.75 3.96 32.82
CA SER A 97 -7.43 4.95 31.98
C SER A 97 -8.68 5.55 32.65
N PHE A 98 -9.24 4.89 33.66
CA PHE A 98 -10.38 5.43 34.43
C PHE A 98 -10.00 6.63 35.29
N TYR A 99 -8.71 6.89 35.52
CA TYR A 99 -8.25 8.01 36.33
C TYR A 99 -8.70 9.38 35.79
N ASN A 100 -8.65 9.58 34.47
CA ASN A 100 -9.03 10.84 33.80
C ASN A 100 -10.40 10.72 33.08
N ASN A 101 -11.23 9.77 33.49
CA ASN A 101 -12.49 9.46 32.85
C ASN A 101 -13.62 10.33 33.39
N GLN A 102 -14.17 11.21 32.54
CA GLN A 102 -15.27 12.11 32.93
C GLN A 102 -16.66 11.44 32.88
N LEU A 103 -16.83 10.37 32.11
CA LEU A 103 -18.09 9.62 31.98
C LEU A 103 -17.90 8.12 32.32
N PRO A 104 -17.57 7.77 33.57
CA PRO A 104 -17.18 6.40 33.93
C PRO A 104 -18.27 5.37 33.67
N LEU A 105 -19.55 5.73 33.86
CA LEU A 105 -20.69 4.85 33.61
C LEU A 105 -20.78 4.43 32.12
N ARG A 106 -20.42 5.33 31.20
CA ARG A 106 -20.36 5.04 29.77
C ARG A 106 -19.22 4.09 29.45
N SER A 107 -18.07 4.19 30.12
CA SER A 107 -16.88 3.38 29.86
C SER A 107 -16.95 1.95 30.41
N VAL A 108 -17.72 1.70 31.47
CA VAL A 108 -17.83 0.37 32.11
C VAL A 108 -18.24 -0.74 31.12
N PRO A 109 -19.27 -0.57 30.28
CA PRO A 109 -19.64 -1.56 29.27
C PRO A 109 -18.54 -1.85 28.23
N TYR A 110 -17.80 -0.83 27.80
CA TYR A 110 -16.69 -0.99 26.85
C TYR A 110 -15.50 -1.69 27.49
N LEU A 111 -15.21 -1.40 28.77
CA LEU A 111 -14.24 -2.17 29.55
C LEU A 111 -14.67 -3.63 29.64
N ALA A 112 -15.94 -3.91 29.95
CA ALA A 112 -16.46 -5.28 30.01
C ALA A 112 -16.32 -6.01 28.67
N LEU A 113 -16.58 -5.33 27.54
CA LEU A 113 -16.41 -5.89 26.21
C LEU A 113 -14.93 -6.14 25.87
N ASN A 114 -14.04 -5.21 26.22
CA ASN A 114 -12.59 -5.36 26.05
C ASN A 114 -12.06 -6.55 26.88
N LEU A 115 -12.52 -6.71 28.12
CA LEU A 115 -12.18 -7.86 28.96
C LEU A 115 -12.75 -9.17 28.40
N PHE A 116 -13.99 -9.13 27.90
CA PHE A 116 -14.63 -10.27 27.26
C PHE A 116 -13.82 -10.80 26.08
N VAL A 117 -13.37 -9.94 25.15
CA VAL A 117 -12.59 -10.40 24.00
C VAL A 117 -11.20 -10.93 24.40
N LEU A 118 -10.56 -10.37 25.43
CA LEU A 118 -9.30 -10.87 25.99
C LEU A 118 -9.46 -12.26 26.62
N LEU A 119 -10.59 -12.51 27.30
CA LEU A 119 -10.91 -13.84 27.82
C LEU A 119 -11.18 -14.85 26.70
N ILE A 120 -11.91 -14.46 25.65
CA ILE A 120 -12.12 -15.32 24.48
C ILE A 120 -10.78 -15.64 23.80
N PHE A 121 -9.90 -14.65 23.61
CA PHE A 121 -8.53 -14.87 23.12
C PHE A 121 -7.80 -15.95 23.95
N LEU A 122 -7.86 -15.83 25.28
CA LEU A 122 -7.23 -16.81 26.19
C LEU A 122 -7.82 -18.20 26.01
N ILE A 123 -9.16 -18.34 25.94
CA ILE A 123 -9.83 -19.62 25.78
C ILE A 123 -9.42 -20.30 24.46
N PHE A 124 -9.42 -19.56 23.35
CA PHE A 124 -8.98 -20.09 22.05
C PHE A 124 -7.50 -20.53 22.09
N SER A 125 -6.64 -19.77 22.77
CA SER A 125 -5.22 -20.09 22.92
C SER A 125 -4.94 -21.39 23.71
N GLN A 126 -5.89 -21.79 24.58
CA GLN A 126 -5.75 -22.93 25.51
C GLN A 126 -6.51 -24.17 25.03
N CYS A 127 -7.72 -24.01 24.48
CA CYS A 127 -8.58 -25.13 24.09
C CYS A 127 -8.13 -25.84 22.80
N LEU A 128 -7.36 -25.15 21.95
CA LEU A 128 -6.76 -25.70 20.74
C LEU A 128 -5.42 -26.35 21.06
N SER A 129 -5.46 -27.60 21.50
CA SER A 129 -4.28 -28.34 21.98
C SER A 129 -3.61 -29.24 20.94
N ASN A 130 -4.29 -29.61 19.86
CA ASN A 130 -3.75 -30.51 18.84
C ASN A 130 -4.20 -30.17 17.41
N PHE A 131 -3.51 -30.75 16.43
CA PHE A 131 -3.74 -30.50 15.00
C PHE A 131 -5.12 -30.97 14.52
N SER A 132 -5.72 -32.00 15.15
CA SER A 132 -7.08 -32.46 14.83
C SER A 132 -8.11 -31.38 15.15
N ARG A 133 -8.02 -30.77 16.34
CA ARG A 133 -8.87 -29.64 16.75
C ARG A 133 -8.66 -28.41 15.85
N LEU A 134 -7.40 -28.09 15.50
CA LEU A 134 -7.11 -27.01 14.55
C LEU A 134 -7.79 -27.22 13.19
N ASN A 135 -7.70 -28.43 12.64
CA ASN A 135 -8.38 -28.76 11.37
C ASN A 135 -9.90 -28.63 11.47
N LYS A 136 -10.51 -29.02 12.60
CA LYS A 136 -11.96 -28.85 12.82
C LYS A 136 -12.35 -27.37 12.83
N ILE A 137 -11.64 -26.54 13.60
CA ILE A 137 -11.87 -25.08 13.63
C ILE A 137 -11.71 -24.47 12.25
N GLN A 138 -10.65 -24.82 11.54
CA GLN A 138 -10.43 -24.32 10.20
C GLN A 138 -11.58 -24.68 9.24
N ASN A 139 -12.00 -25.95 9.23
CA ASN A 139 -13.09 -26.38 8.35
C ASN A 139 -14.40 -25.65 8.67
N ILE A 140 -14.73 -25.52 9.96
CA ILE A 140 -15.92 -24.80 10.42
C ILE A 140 -15.86 -23.33 9.98
N LEU A 141 -14.71 -22.67 10.19
CA LEU A 141 -14.53 -21.29 9.80
C LEU A 141 -14.69 -21.09 8.28
N ILE A 142 -14.09 -21.96 7.48
CA ILE A 142 -14.18 -21.86 6.01
C ILE A 142 -15.61 -22.08 5.52
N VAL A 143 -16.33 -23.06 6.08
CA VAL A 143 -17.76 -23.28 5.77
C VAL A 143 -18.58 -22.04 6.14
N SER A 144 -18.41 -21.54 7.36
CA SER A 144 -19.13 -20.35 7.84
C SER A 144 -18.85 -19.10 7.00
N LEU A 145 -17.58 -18.82 6.69
CA LEU A 145 -17.21 -17.70 5.84
C LEU A 145 -17.71 -17.85 4.40
N THR A 146 -17.75 -19.08 3.88
CA THR A 146 -18.32 -19.34 2.55
C THR A 146 -19.82 -19.07 2.55
N MET A 147 -20.55 -19.49 3.59
CA MET A 147 -21.97 -19.17 3.76
C MET A 147 -22.20 -17.65 3.85
N ALA A 148 -21.39 -16.95 4.64
CA ALA A 148 -21.44 -15.50 4.74
C ALA A 148 -21.17 -14.83 3.38
N CYS A 149 -20.21 -15.32 2.60
CA CYS A 149 -19.95 -14.80 1.26
C CYS A 149 -21.09 -15.08 0.28
N ILE A 150 -21.70 -16.27 0.31
CA ILE A 150 -22.88 -16.58 -0.51
C ILE A 150 -24.02 -15.61 -0.18
N PHE A 151 -24.24 -15.33 1.10
CA PHE A 151 -25.21 -14.32 1.52
C PHE A 151 -24.81 -12.90 1.09
N GLY A 152 -23.53 -12.54 1.13
CA GLY A 152 -23.03 -11.28 0.60
C GLY A 152 -23.19 -11.14 -0.92
N ILE A 153 -23.06 -12.24 -1.67
CA ILE A 153 -23.38 -12.29 -3.11
C ILE A 153 -24.88 -12.07 -3.32
N PHE A 154 -25.74 -12.68 -2.49
CA PHE A 154 -27.17 -12.42 -2.52
C PHE A 154 -27.51 -10.96 -2.21
N GLN A 155 -26.91 -10.36 -1.19
CA GLN A 155 -27.04 -8.92 -0.88
C GLN A 155 -26.69 -8.05 -2.08
N PHE A 156 -25.57 -8.36 -2.71
CA PHE A 156 -25.06 -7.65 -3.87
C PHE A 156 -26.03 -7.69 -5.04
N PHE A 157 -26.39 -8.89 -5.51
CA PHE A 157 -27.25 -9.05 -6.67
C PHE A 157 -28.69 -8.63 -6.36
N GLY A 158 -29.16 -8.88 -5.14
CA GLY A 158 -30.48 -8.47 -4.67
C GLY A 158 -30.67 -6.95 -4.74
N ASP A 159 -29.73 -6.18 -4.20
CA ASP A 159 -29.78 -4.72 -4.30
C ASP A 159 -29.66 -4.26 -5.77
N MET A 160 -28.79 -4.89 -6.58
CA MET A 160 -28.66 -4.58 -8.01
C MET A 160 -29.97 -4.74 -8.79
N ILE A 161 -30.73 -5.82 -8.56
CA ILE A 161 -32.04 -6.04 -9.22
C ILE A 161 -33.18 -5.26 -8.56
N GLY A 162 -32.91 -4.52 -7.47
CA GLY A 162 -33.88 -3.64 -6.81
C GLY A 162 -34.71 -4.32 -5.72
N LEU A 163 -34.25 -5.45 -5.16
CA LEU A 163 -34.89 -6.01 -3.97
C LEU A 163 -34.76 -5.04 -2.78
N PRO A 164 -35.80 -4.92 -1.95
CA PRO A 164 -35.78 -4.04 -0.78
C PRO A 164 -34.77 -4.51 0.27
N ASN A 165 -34.21 -3.56 1.03
CA ASN A 165 -33.25 -3.79 2.12
C ASN A 165 -33.76 -4.77 3.19
N SER A 166 -35.08 -4.86 3.41
CA SER A 166 -35.70 -5.81 4.34
C SER A 166 -35.51 -7.27 3.89
N ILE A 167 -35.39 -7.51 2.59
CA ILE A 167 -35.17 -8.85 2.00
C ILE A 167 -33.67 -9.11 1.86
N THR A 168 -32.90 -8.13 1.37
CA THR A 168 -31.46 -8.31 1.17
C THR A 168 -30.70 -8.34 2.49
N GLY A 169 -31.20 -7.66 3.52
CA GLY A 169 -30.49 -7.45 4.80
C GLY A 169 -29.29 -6.51 4.66
N LEU A 170 -29.16 -5.81 3.53
CA LEU A 170 -28.13 -4.80 3.29
C LEU A 170 -28.48 -3.52 4.05
N ASP A 171 -27.50 -2.90 4.71
CA ASP A 171 -27.72 -1.60 5.37
C ASP A 171 -28.14 -0.54 4.33
N PRO A 172 -29.14 0.30 4.62
CA PRO A 172 -29.54 1.40 3.73
C PRO A 172 -28.37 2.30 3.32
N GLY A 173 -27.41 2.53 4.23
CA GLY A 173 -26.21 3.30 3.98
C GLY A 173 -25.28 2.68 2.95
N TYR A 174 -25.35 1.37 2.68
CA TYR A 174 -24.43 0.64 1.79
C TYR A 174 -25.05 0.20 0.46
N THR A 175 -26.20 0.76 0.10
CA THR A 175 -26.92 0.43 -1.14
C THR A 175 -26.31 1.08 -2.37
N LYS A 176 -26.72 0.61 -3.56
CA LYS A 176 -26.40 1.25 -4.84
C LYS A 176 -26.91 2.69 -4.94
N GLN A 177 -27.95 3.06 -4.19
CA GLN A 177 -28.51 4.41 -4.22
C GLN A 177 -27.51 5.44 -3.62
N VAL A 178 -26.82 5.05 -2.56
CA VAL A 178 -25.81 5.88 -1.87
C VAL A 178 -24.49 5.87 -2.64
N PHE A 179 -23.94 4.68 -2.91
CA PHE A 179 -22.57 4.54 -3.43
C PHE A 179 -22.48 4.42 -4.96
N GLY A 180 -23.62 4.42 -5.67
CA GLY A 180 -23.69 4.01 -7.08
C GLY A 180 -23.54 2.49 -7.29
N PHE A 181 -23.24 1.75 -6.22
CA PHE A 181 -22.98 0.31 -6.23
C PHE A 181 -23.20 -0.31 -4.83
N PRO A 182 -23.78 -1.52 -4.70
CA PRO A 182 -24.00 -2.16 -3.40
C PRO A 182 -22.70 -2.61 -2.76
N ARG A 183 -22.48 -2.28 -1.49
CA ARG A 183 -21.32 -2.70 -0.71
C ARG A 183 -21.71 -3.80 0.28
N PRO A 184 -21.53 -5.09 -0.07
CA PRO A 184 -22.01 -6.19 0.76
C PRO A 184 -21.27 -6.24 2.10
N GLN A 185 -22.04 -6.43 3.17
CA GLN A 185 -21.55 -6.59 4.55
C GLN A 185 -21.80 -8.00 5.09
N ALA A 186 -22.51 -8.85 4.34
CA ALA A 186 -23.02 -10.14 4.77
C ALA A 186 -23.72 -10.04 6.13
N PHE A 187 -23.30 -10.84 7.11
CA PHE A 187 -23.80 -10.82 8.48
C PHE A 187 -22.98 -9.89 9.41
N SER A 188 -21.97 -9.19 8.89
CA SER A 188 -21.19 -8.21 9.65
C SER A 188 -21.90 -6.86 9.70
N ARG A 189 -21.48 -6.01 10.65
CA ARG A 189 -22.09 -4.67 10.81
C ARG A 189 -21.74 -3.72 9.66
N GLU A 190 -20.54 -3.85 9.12
CA GLU A 190 -19.99 -2.97 8.08
C GLU A 190 -19.20 -3.78 7.03
N PRO A 191 -19.16 -3.32 5.75
CA PRO A 191 -18.39 -3.96 4.70
C PRO A 191 -16.90 -4.08 5.04
N LEU A 192 -16.35 -3.12 5.77
CA LEU A 192 -14.93 -3.12 6.14
C LEU A 192 -14.60 -4.19 7.20
N TYR A 193 -15.50 -4.46 8.15
CA TYR A 193 -15.35 -5.57 9.11
C TYR A 193 -15.48 -6.92 8.40
N PHE A 194 -16.42 -7.03 7.45
CA PHE A 194 -16.58 -8.24 6.65
C PHE A 194 -15.30 -8.54 5.84
N GLY A 195 -14.77 -7.54 5.13
CA GLY A 195 -13.52 -7.65 4.39
C GLY A 195 -12.32 -8.00 5.30
N ASN A 196 -12.27 -7.44 6.51
CA ASN A 196 -11.23 -7.74 7.49
C ASN A 196 -11.27 -9.20 7.96
N LEU A 197 -12.46 -9.71 8.30
CA LEU A 197 -12.68 -11.10 8.69
C LEU A 197 -12.26 -12.09 7.60
N LEU A 198 -12.53 -11.78 6.32
CA LEU A 198 -12.15 -12.65 5.19
C LEU A 198 -10.63 -12.81 5.05
N LEU A 199 -9.80 -11.87 5.50
CA LEU A 199 -8.34 -12.01 5.51
C LEU A 199 -7.88 -13.19 6.39
N LEU A 200 -8.60 -13.48 7.49
CA LEU A 200 -8.33 -14.68 8.30
C LEU A 200 -8.64 -15.95 7.51
N GLY A 201 -9.76 -15.98 6.77
CA GLY A 201 -10.13 -17.08 5.87
C GLY A 201 -9.08 -17.32 4.77
N VAL A 202 -8.58 -16.24 4.16
CA VAL A 202 -7.47 -16.29 3.19
C VAL A 202 -6.23 -16.91 3.82
N GLY A 203 -5.85 -16.51 5.04
CA GLY A 203 -4.72 -17.07 5.79
C GLY A 203 -4.82 -18.59 5.98
N PHE A 204 -6.02 -19.10 6.29
CA PHE A 204 -6.27 -20.54 6.42
C PHE A 204 -6.25 -21.28 5.09
N CYS A 205 -6.85 -20.75 4.03
CA CYS A 205 -6.78 -21.36 2.69
C CYS A 205 -5.32 -21.49 2.22
N PHE A 206 -4.51 -20.45 2.42
CA PHE A 206 -3.08 -20.48 2.10
C PHE A 206 -2.26 -21.45 2.97
N ALA A 207 -2.69 -21.72 4.21
CA ALA A 207 -2.06 -22.72 5.07
C ALA A 207 -2.14 -24.14 4.45
N MET A 208 -3.11 -24.38 3.57
CA MET A 208 -3.40 -25.69 2.96
C MET A 208 -2.80 -25.93 1.59
N LEU A 209 -2.16 -24.95 0.96
CA LEU A 209 -1.66 -25.09 -0.42
C LEU A 209 -0.66 -26.26 -0.58
N ASP A 210 0.07 -26.60 0.46
CA ASP A 210 1.01 -27.73 0.47
C ASP A 210 0.31 -29.11 0.72
N GLN A 211 -1.00 -29.14 1.02
CA GLN A 211 -1.78 -30.36 1.33
C GLN A 211 -2.58 -30.88 0.12
N LYS A 212 -1.92 -31.66 -0.76
CA LYS A 212 -2.48 -32.16 -2.05
C LYS A 212 -3.90 -32.75 -1.98
N LYS A 213 -4.25 -33.52 -0.92
CA LYS A 213 -5.54 -34.25 -0.81
C LYS A 213 -6.76 -33.35 -0.58
N LYS A 214 -6.57 -32.13 -0.08
CA LYS A 214 -7.68 -31.27 0.37
C LYS A 214 -7.96 -30.11 -0.59
N ILE A 215 -7.12 -29.91 -1.58
CA ILE A 215 -7.04 -28.70 -2.41
C ILE A 215 -8.33 -28.40 -3.20
N LYS A 216 -9.11 -29.43 -3.59
CA LYS A 216 -10.32 -29.29 -4.44
C LYS A 216 -11.44 -28.48 -3.77
N TYR A 217 -11.55 -28.51 -2.45
CA TYR A 217 -12.65 -27.85 -1.72
C TYR A 217 -12.31 -26.42 -1.29
N PHE A 218 -11.03 -26.07 -1.20
CA PHE A 218 -10.60 -24.78 -0.64
C PHE A 218 -10.36 -23.69 -1.69
N TYR A 219 -10.06 -24.05 -2.94
CA TYR A 219 -9.92 -23.06 -4.02
C TYR A 219 -11.21 -22.28 -4.30
N PRO A 220 -12.41 -22.92 -4.38
CA PRO A 220 -13.65 -22.18 -4.58
C PRO A 220 -13.92 -21.18 -3.46
N SER A 221 -13.74 -21.58 -2.19
CA SER A 221 -13.87 -20.67 -1.05
C SER A 221 -12.87 -19.52 -1.12
N LEU A 222 -11.60 -19.78 -1.48
CA LEU A 222 -10.59 -18.72 -1.61
C LEU A 222 -10.97 -17.70 -2.70
N ILE A 223 -11.45 -18.16 -3.86
CA ILE A 223 -11.89 -17.28 -4.95
C ILE A 223 -13.05 -16.40 -4.48
N ILE A 224 -14.04 -17.01 -3.83
CA ILE A 224 -15.20 -16.29 -3.28
C ILE A 224 -14.75 -15.27 -2.23
N PHE A 225 -13.82 -15.60 -1.33
CA PHE A 225 -13.32 -14.67 -0.32
C PHE A 225 -12.63 -13.47 -0.96
N VAL A 226 -11.75 -13.70 -1.94
CA VAL A 226 -11.07 -12.61 -2.66
C VAL A 226 -12.08 -11.74 -3.40
N MET A 227 -13.01 -12.36 -4.13
CA MET A 227 -14.07 -11.64 -4.83
C MET A 227 -14.90 -10.76 -3.88
N MET A 228 -15.28 -11.30 -2.71
CA MET A 228 -16.06 -10.54 -1.72
C MET A 228 -15.25 -9.42 -1.04
N ILE A 229 -13.95 -9.62 -0.80
CA ILE A 229 -13.06 -8.53 -0.31
C ILE A 229 -13.11 -7.35 -1.30
N PHE A 230 -13.00 -7.61 -2.60
CA PHE A 230 -13.11 -6.55 -3.61
C PHE A 230 -14.52 -5.96 -3.67
N ALA A 231 -15.57 -6.78 -3.60
CA ALA A 231 -16.95 -6.32 -3.61
C ALA A 231 -17.28 -5.38 -2.45
N THR A 232 -16.66 -5.55 -1.27
CA THR A 232 -16.85 -4.64 -0.13
C THR A 232 -16.38 -3.19 -0.41
N LEU A 233 -15.51 -3.00 -1.41
CA LEU A 233 -14.81 -1.76 -1.72
C LEU A 233 -14.11 -1.13 -0.50
N SER A 234 -13.77 -1.93 0.50
CA SER A 234 -13.00 -1.48 1.65
C SER A 234 -11.53 -1.33 1.25
N ARG A 235 -11.07 -0.09 1.08
CA ARG A 235 -9.66 0.24 0.75
C ARG A 235 -8.70 -0.47 1.73
N GLY A 236 -9.03 -0.45 3.02
CA GLY A 236 -8.24 -1.12 4.05
C GLY A 236 -8.16 -2.64 3.86
N ALA A 237 -9.27 -3.32 3.55
CA ALA A 237 -9.29 -4.77 3.34
C ALA A 237 -8.54 -5.17 2.05
N ILE A 238 -8.68 -4.38 0.97
CA ILE A 238 -7.95 -4.60 -0.29
C ILE A 238 -6.44 -4.40 -0.07
N ILE A 239 -6.03 -3.33 0.61
CA ILE A 239 -4.61 -3.11 0.94
C ILE A 239 -4.09 -4.22 1.86
N GLY A 240 -4.89 -4.67 2.84
CA GLY A 240 -4.56 -5.81 3.69
C GLY A 240 -4.34 -7.09 2.88
N LEU A 241 -5.19 -7.39 1.91
CA LEU A 241 -5.03 -8.53 1.00
C LEU A 241 -3.75 -8.39 0.15
N LEU A 242 -3.48 -7.21 -0.40
CA LEU A 242 -2.26 -6.94 -1.17
C LEU A 242 -1.01 -7.11 -0.30
N LEU A 243 -1.03 -6.62 0.93
CA LEU A 243 0.06 -6.80 1.90
C LEU A 243 0.26 -8.29 2.23
N PHE A 244 -0.82 -9.04 2.47
CA PHE A 244 -0.76 -10.48 2.70
C PHE A 244 -0.12 -11.20 1.51
N LEU A 245 -0.60 -10.94 0.29
CA LEU A 245 -0.09 -11.58 -0.94
C LEU A 245 1.37 -11.20 -1.19
N PHE A 246 1.73 -9.94 -0.98
CA PHE A 246 3.11 -9.44 -1.10
C PHE A 246 4.04 -10.17 -0.13
N LEU A 247 3.73 -10.18 1.17
CA LEU A 247 4.56 -10.83 2.18
C LEU A 247 4.59 -12.36 2.00
N TRP A 248 3.48 -12.98 1.59
CA TRP A 248 3.43 -14.40 1.29
C TRP A 248 4.31 -14.74 0.08
N THR A 249 4.27 -13.92 -0.97
CA THR A 249 5.11 -14.05 -2.17
C THR A 249 6.59 -13.96 -1.80
N ILE A 250 6.95 -12.95 -1.01
CA ILE A 250 8.31 -12.75 -0.51
C ILE A 250 8.81 -13.98 0.25
N THR A 251 8.01 -14.50 1.18
CA THR A 251 8.40 -15.62 2.05
C THR A 251 8.42 -16.97 1.33
N ASN A 252 7.78 -17.09 0.16
CA ASN A 252 7.70 -18.32 -0.62
C ASN A 252 8.41 -18.25 -1.98
N ILE A 253 9.17 -17.19 -2.26
CA ILE A 253 9.74 -16.89 -3.58
C ILE A 253 10.53 -18.05 -4.22
N LYS A 254 11.16 -18.92 -3.41
CA LYS A 254 11.87 -20.13 -3.88
C LYS A 254 10.95 -21.22 -4.45
N LYS A 255 9.68 -21.24 -4.03
CA LYS A 255 8.64 -22.17 -4.50
C LYS A 255 7.79 -21.58 -5.64
N ILE A 256 7.93 -20.28 -5.93
CA ILE A 256 7.14 -19.59 -6.95
C ILE A 256 7.66 -19.98 -8.32
N THR A 257 6.91 -20.83 -9.01
CA THR A 257 7.15 -21.15 -10.41
C THR A 257 6.52 -20.07 -11.31
N PRO A 258 7.01 -19.87 -12.54
CA PRO A 258 6.38 -18.97 -13.52
C PRO A 258 4.89 -19.25 -13.72
N LYS A 259 4.45 -20.50 -13.52
CA LYS A 259 3.04 -20.92 -13.58
C LYS A 259 2.18 -20.29 -12.48
N ILE A 260 2.70 -20.17 -11.26
CA ILE A 260 1.96 -19.55 -10.14
C ILE A 260 1.82 -18.04 -10.37
N ILE A 261 2.86 -17.38 -10.90
CA ILE A 261 2.79 -15.97 -11.30
C ILE A 261 1.78 -15.80 -12.44
N SER A 262 1.76 -16.69 -13.45
CA SER A 262 0.76 -16.62 -14.51
C SER A 262 -0.67 -16.83 -13.99
N TYR A 263 -0.89 -17.74 -13.03
CA TYR A 263 -2.23 -17.93 -12.45
C TYR A 263 -2.68 -16.72 -11.63
N LEU A 264 -1.80 -16.13 -10.82
CA LEU A 264 -2.10 -14.89 -10.09
C LEU A 264 -2.38 -13.73 -11.06
N SER A 265 -1.59 -13.59 -12.12
CA SER A 265 -1.83 -12.60 -13.18
C SER A 265 -3.14 -12.85 -13.91
N ILE A 266 -3.47 -14.11 -14.24
CA ILE A 266 -4.75 -14.47 -14.87
C ILE A 266 -5.92 -14.19 -13.93
N SER A 267 -5.80 -14.48 -12.64
CA SER A 267 -6.84 -14.16 -11.65
C SER A 267 -7.02 -12.66 -11.48
N ILE A 268 -5.94 -11.87 -11.45
CA ILE A 268 -6.01 -10.40 -11.41
C ILE A 268 -6.63 -9.86 -12.70
N ILE A 269 -6.22 -10.38 -13.86
CA ILE A 269 -6.80 -10.01 -15.17
C ILE A 269 -8.29 -10.39 -15.21
N LEU A 270 -8.68 -11.57 -14.72
CA LEU A 270 -10.07 -12.00 -14.66
C LEU A 270 -10.88 -11.11 -13.71
N ILE A 271 -10.35 -10.75 -12.55
CA ILE A 271 -10.99 -9.80 -11.62
C ILE A 271 -11.15 -8.44 -12.28
N VAL A 272 -10.13 -7.94 -12.98
CA VAL A 272 -10.20 -6.67 -13.73
C VAL A 272 -11.21 -6.77 -14.87
N VAL A 273 -11.23 -7.85 -15.65
CA VAL A 273 -12.17 -8.08 -16.75
C VAL A 273 -13.60 -8.20 -16.24
N LEU A 274 -13.84 -8.91 -15.14
CA LEU A 274 -15.15 -9.01 -14.51
C LEU A 274 -15.59 -7.66 -13.93
N SER A 275 -14.67 -6.91 -13.33
CA SER A 275 -14.94 -5.56 -12.85
C SER A 275 -15.29 -4.62 -14.02
N VAL A 276 -14.54 -4.69 -15.13
CA VAL A 276 -14.75 -3.89 -16.34
C VAL A 276 -16.04 -4.27 -17.06
N GLY A 277 -16.32 -5.56 -17.23
CA GLY A 277 -17.56 -6.09 -17.81
C GLY A 277 -18.79 -5.72 -16.98
N PHE A 278 -18.64 -5.68 -15.66
CA PHE A 278 -19.66 -5.17 -14.76
C PHE A 278 -19.84 -3.64 -14.90
N PHE A 279 -18.74 -2.87 -15.01
CA PHE A 279 -18.80 -1.43 -15.25
C PHE A 279 -19.49 -1.03 -16.56
N SER A 280 -19.42 -1.86 -17.59
CA SER A 280 -20.17 -1.64 -18.84
C SER A 280 -21.68 -1.75 -18.66
N PHE A 281 -22.18 -2.51 -17.68
CA PHE A 281 -23.61 -2.76 -17.45
C PHE A 281 -24.31 -1.69 -16.59
N LEU A 282 -23.55 -0.87 -15.85
CA LEU A 282 -24.10 0.20 -15.01
C LEU A 282 -24.66 1.37 -15.87
N GLY A 283 -25.77 1.98 -15.44
CA GLY A 283 -26.27 3.23 -16.02
C GLY A 283 -25.36 4.43 -15.76
N SER A 284 -25.42 5.47 -16.60
CA SER A 284 -24.52 6.64 -16.53
C SER A 284 -24.56 7.37 -15.19
N ASP A 285 -25.73 7.52 -14.56
CA ASP A 285 -25.87 8.15 -13.23
C ASP A 285 -25.13 7.37 -12.12
N LEU A 286 -25.30 6.04 -12.11
CA LEU A 286 -24.63 5.15 -11.15
C LEU A 286 -23.11 5.12 -11.36
N LYS A 287 -22.64 5.18 -12.63
CA LYS A 287 -21.21 5.31 -12.92
C LYS A 287 -20.64 6.61 -12.37
N THR A 288 -21.36 7.73 -12.51
CA THR A 288 -20.92 9.03 -11.98
C THR A 288 -20.88 9.02 -10.45
N LYS A 289 -21.90 8.49 -9.78
CA LYS A 289 -21.90 8.34 -8.30
C LYS A 289 -20.76 7.47 -7.80
N PHE A 290 -20.48 6.37 -8.49
CA PHE A 290 -19.36 5.48 -8.18
C PHE A 290 -18.00 6.18 -8.40
N LEU A 291 -17.81 6.86 -9.53
CA LEU A 291 -16.58 7.60 -9.83
C LEU A 291 -16.37 8.77 -8.85
N ASN A 292 -17.43 9.45 -8.41
CA ASN A 292 -17.35 10.49 -7.40
C ASN A 292 -16.90 9.95 -6.04
N HIS A 293 -17.37 8.77 -5.62
CA HIS A 293 -16.91 8.11 -4.38
C HIS A 293 -15.50 7.50 -4.49
N LEU A 294 -15.05 7.15 -5.70
CA LEU A 294 -13.69 6.70 -5.95
C LEU A 294 -12.68 7.86 -6.07
N THR A 295 -13.12 9.00 -6.60
CA THR A 295 -12.29 10.20 -6.76
C THR A 295 -12.27 11.03 -5.48
N ILE A 296 -11.21 11.76 -5.23
CA ILE A 296 -11.03 12.58 -4.01
C ILE A 296 -11.87 13.90 -4.10
N LYS A 297 -12.95 13.93 -4.90
CA LYS A 297 -13.83 15.10 -5.01
C LYS A 297 -14.71 15.31 -3.77
N ASP A 298 -14.75 14.35 -2.84
CA ASP A 298 -15.23 14.53 -1.47
C ASP A 298 -14.52 15.66 -0.71
N LEU A 299 -13.38 16.17 -1.20
CA LEU A 299 -12.70 17.35 -0.62
C LEU A 299 -13.45 18.68 -0.81
N GLN A 300 -14.41 18.77 -1.75
CA GLN A 300 -15.18 20.00 -1.99
C GLN A 300 -16.65 19.90 -1.63
N ILE A 301 -17.19 18.69 -1.47
CA ILE A 301 -18.59 18.45 -1.14
C ILE A 301 -18.62 17.50 0.05
N GLY A 302 -18.39 18.02 1.26
CA GLY A 302 -18.74 17.45 2.57
C GLY A 302 -18.92 15.93 2.73
N GLY A 303 -18.10 15.10 2.08
CA GLY A 303 -18.28 13.66 2.04
C GLY A 303 -17.68 13.03 3.28
N GLU A 304 -18.51 12.34 4.07
CA GLU A 304 -18.22 11.77 5.40
C GLU A 304 -16.97 10.86 5.50
N SER A 305 -16.29 10.47 4.42
CA SER A 305 -15.35 9.34 4.46
C SER A 305 -13.85 9.68 4.62
N THR A 306 -13.37 10.83 4.14
CA THR A 306 -11.93 11.15 4.18
C THR A 306 -11.62 12.42 4.97
N GLN A 307 -12.34 13.51 4.74
CA GLN A 307 -12.17 14.74 5.52
C GLN A 307 -12.65 14.55 6.97
N GLY A 308 -13.79 13.87 7.17
CA GLY A 308 -14.29 13.52 8.51
C GLY A 308 -13.28 12.69 9.32
N ARG A 309 -12.57 11.75 8.67
CA ARG A 309 -11.51 10.96 9.32
C ARG A 309 -10.27 11.79 9.63
N LEU A 310 -9.86 12.69 8.73
CA LEU A 310 -8.73 13.58 9.00
C LEU A 310 -9.01 14.51 10.19
N LEU A 311 -10.24 15.02 10.30
CA LEU A 311 -10.68 15.79 11.47
C LEU A 311 -10.70 14.92 12.73
N ALA A 312 -11.28 13.72 12.67
CA ALA A 312 -11.27 12.78 13.80
C ALA A 312 -9.84 12.41 14.25
N TYR A 313 -8.89 12.32 13.33
CA TYR A 313 -7.47 12.10 13.67
C TYR A 313 -6.85 13.31 14.36
N GLN A 314 -7.19 14.53 13.92
CA GLN A 314 -6.77 15.76 14.59
C GLN A 314 -7.35 15.82 16.01
N ASP A 315 -8.65 15.57 16.16
CA ASP A 315 -9.33 15.53 17.45
C ASP A 315 -8.74 14.46 18.37
N GLY A 316 -8.47 13.26 17.84
CA GLY A 316 -7.82 12.18 18.59
C GLY A 316 -6.42 12.55 19.08
N TRP A 317 -5.67 13.28 18.26
CA TRP A 317 -4.37 13.82 18.68
C TRP A 317 -4.50 14.90 19.75
N GLN A 318 -5.54 15.73 19.72
CA GLN A 318 -5.82 16.69 20.79
C GLN A 318 -6.22 16.00 22.09
N ALA A 319 -7.06 14.96 22.03
CA ALA A 319 -7.43 14.13 23.18
C ALA A 319 -6.21 13.46 23.82
N PHE A 320 -5.28 12.96 23.01
CA PHE A 320 -4.01 12.46 23.53
C PHE A 320 -3.19 13.56 24.23
N LYS A 321 -3.07 14.74 23.62
CA LYS A 321 -2.28 15.85 24.20
C LYS A 321 -2.87 16.38 25.51
N SER A 322 -4.19 16.32 25.69
CA SER A 322 -4.82 16.75 26.94
C SER A 322 -4.59 15.76 28.09
N SER A 323 -4.43 14.46 27.80
CA SER A 323 -4.09 13.43 28.79
C SER A 323 -3.07 12.40 28.26
N PRO A 324 -1.77 12.74 28.20
CA PRO A 324 -0.79 11.90 27.49
C PRO A 324 -0.47 10.56 28.17
N ILE A 325 -0.61 10.48 29.49
CA ILE A 325 -0.14 9.32 30.28
C ILE A 325 -1.20 8.21 30.27
N THR A 326 -2.43 8.55 30.67
CA THR A 326 -3.55 7.61 30.89
C THR A 326 -4.69 7.78 29.89
N GLY A 327 -4.65 8.79 29.02
CA GLY A 327 -5.71 9.07 28.04
C GLY A 327 -6.95 9.71 28.68
N VAL A 328 -7.95 9.99 27.86
CA VAL A 328 -9.24 10.60 28.29
C VAL A 328 -10.24 9.57 28.86
N GLY A 329 -9.84 8.30 28.96
CA GLY A 329 -10.66 7.18 29.38
C GLY A 329 -11.24 6.40 28.19
N ILE A 330 -11.39 5.09 28.37
CA ILE A 330 -11.96 4.18 27.36
C ILE A 330 -13.37 4.65 26.96
N ALA A 331 -13.65 4.65 25.65
CA ALA A 331 -14.92 5.06 25.05
C ALA A 331 -15.35 6.52 25.33
N ASN A 332 -14.42 7.38 25.73
CA ASN A 332 -14.67 8.82 25.94
C ASN A 332 -14.21 9.70 24.78
N PHE A 333 -13.57 9.17 23.73
CA PHE A 333 -13.13 10.03 22.63
C PHE A 333 -14.29 10.85 22.03
N GLY A 334 -15.40 10.19 21.68
CA GLY A 334 -16.57 10.86 21.13
C GLY A 334 -17.17 11.90 22.07
N ALA A 335 -17.20 11.61 23.38
CA ALA A 335 -17.64 12.57 24.40
C ALA A 335 -16.67 13.75 24.54
N TYR A 336 -15.35 13.52 24.52
CA TYR A 336 -14.33 14.57 24.57
C TYR A 336 -14.48 15.56 23.40
N LYS A 337 -14.71 15.05 22.18
CA LYS A 337 -14.85 15.86 20.96
C LYS A 337 -15.95 16.92 21.06
N ILE A 338 -17.05 16.60 21.74
CA ILE A 338 -18.24 17.44 21.88
C ILE A 338 -18.30 18.19 23.22
N GLY A 339 -17.23 18.17 24.02
CA GLY A 339 -17.23 18.81 25.33
C GLY A 339 -18.09 18.11 26.38
N PHE A 340 -18.27 16.80 26.25
CA PHE A 340 -19.04 15.93 27.16
C PHE A 340 -20.55 16.23 27.22
N ASP A 341 -21.10 16.86 26.18
CA ASP A 341 -22.54 17.02 25.96
C ASP A 341 -23.21 15.66 25.72
N THR A 342 -23.97 15.16 26.69
CA THR A 342 -24.59 13.82 26.58
C THR A 342 -25.74 13.74 25.59
N ASP A 343 -26.32 14.87 25.20
CA ASP A 343 -27.50 14.93 24.32
C ASP A 343 -27.12 14.98 22.84
N ASN A 344 -25.82 15.15 22.53
CA ASN A 344 -25.34 15.21 21.17
C ASN A 344 -25.25 13.80 20.52
N PRO A 345 -25.82 13.60 19.32
CA PRO A 345 -25.77 12.29 18.64
C PRO A 345 -24.36 11.82 18.28
N SER A 346 -23.39 12.74 18.15
CA SER A 346 -21.98 12.45 17.86
C SER A 346 -21.17 11.97 19.06
N ILE A 347 -21.79 11.76 20.23
CA ILE A 347 -21.10 11.24 21.42
C ILE A 347 -20.46 9.85 21.17
N ASN A 348 -20.97 9.09 20.20
CA ASN A 348 -20.48 7.76 19.81
C ASN A 348 -19.48 7.79 18.64
N ASP A 349 -19.01 8.97 18.25
CA ASP A 349 -17.97 9.11 17.23
C ASP A 349 -16.70 8.37 17.63
N ILE A 350 -16.02 7.79 16.64
CA ILE A 350 -14.76 7.06 16.77
C ILE A 350 -13.68 7.71 15.92
N ILE A 351 -12.41 7.45 16.23
CA ILE A 351 -11.28 8.07 15.50
C ILE A 351 -11.14 7.48 14.10
N ASN A 352 -11.56 6.23 13.89
CA ASN A 352 -11.28 5.42 12.69
C ASN A 352 -9.80 5.05 12.50
N ASN A 353 -9.02 5.03 13.60
CA ASN A 353 -7.67 4.49 13.65
C ASN A 353 -7.42 3.91 15.04
N GLU A 354 -7.35 2.57 15.15
CA GLU A 354 -7.26 1.91 16.46
C GLU A 354 -6.02 2.31 17.24
N TYR A 355 -4.90 2.54 16.56
CA TYR A 355 -3.64 2.89 17.22
C TYR A 355 -3.73 4.28 17.86
N LEU A 356 -4.33 5.24 17.16
CA LEU A 356 -4.56 6.57 17.66
C LEU A 356 -5.68 6.60 18.72
N GLU A 357 -6.71 5.77 18.57
CA GLU A 357 -7.77 5.63 19.57
C GLU A 357 -7.25 5.06 20.87
N MET A 358 -6.43 4.01 20.81
CA MET A 358 -5.75 3.49 21.99
C MET A 358 -4.87 4.56 22.65
N LEU A 359 -4.16 5.36 21.87
CA LEU A 359 -3.32 6.44 22.38
C LEU A 359 -4.15 7.57 23.02
N ALA A 360 -5.27 7.96 22.42
CA ALA A 360 -6.16 9.01 22.92
C ALA A 360 -6.90 8.59 24.19
N GLU A 361 -7.43 7.37 24.23
CA GLU A 361 -8.30 6.90 25.31
C GLU A 361 -7.53 6.29 26.49
N THR A 362 -6.37 5.68 26.24
CA THR A 362 -5.58 5.00 27.29
C THR A 362 -4.18 5.58 27.50
N GLY A 363 -3.82 6.62 26.74
CA GLY A 363 -2.53 7.29 26.83
C GLY A 363 -1.38 6.40 26.36
N VAL A 364 -0.16 6.86 26.63
CA VAL A 364 1.06 6.12 26.28
C VAL A 364 1.15 4.77 27.01
N ILE A 365 0.56 4.65 28.21
CA ILE A 365 0.60 3.41 28.99
C ILE A 365 -0.20 2.30 28.30
N GLY A 366 -1.45 2.56 27.95
CA GLY A 366 -2.27 1.54 27.29
C GLY A 366 -1.85 1.27 25.85
N PHE A 367 -1.45 2.30 25.10
CA PHE A 367 -0.84 2.12 23.79
C PHE A 367 0.42 1.23 23.86
N ALA A 368 1.33 1.48 24.81
CA ALA A 368 2.52 0.66 24.98
C ALA A 368 2.18 -0.77 25.40
N ALA A 369 1.23 -0.97 26.31
CA ALA A 369 0.78 -2.30 26.72
C ALA A 369 0.20 -3.11 25.53
N PHE A 370 -0.61 -2.46 24.70
CA PHE A 370 -1.15 -3.04 23.47
C PHE A 370 -0.04 -3.42 22.48
N MET A 371 0.92 -2.52 22.23
CA MET A 371 2.05 -2.78 21.34
C MET A 371 2.99 -3.88 21.87
N ILE A 372 3.20 -3.98 23.19
CA ILE A 372 3.95 -5.05 23.83
C ILE A 372 3.26 -6.40 23.58
N LEU A 373 1.94 -6.48 23.75
CA LEU A 373 1.17 -7.69 23.47
C LEU A 373 1.32 -8.14 22.01
N LEU A 374 1.13 -7.22 21.06
CA LEU A 374 1.26 -7.52 19.64
C LEU A 374 2.70 -7.96 19.29
N PHE A 375 3.71 -7.20 19.72
CA PHE A 375 5.12 -7.53 19.48
C PHE A 375 5.47 -8.89 20.05
N TYR A 376 5.01 -9.20 21.26
CA TYR A 376 5.25 -10.48 21.90
C TYR A 376 4.64 -11.65 21.11
N ILE A 377 3.41 -11.51 20.62
CA ILE A 377 2.76 -12.54 19.78
C ILE A 377 3.56 -12.77 18.49
N PHE A 378 3.96 -11.72 17.76
CA PHE A 378 4.70 -11.88 16.50
C PHE A 378 6.15 -12.34 16.71
N TRP A 379 6.81 -11.90 17.77
CA TRP A 379 8.11 -12.42 18.17
C TRP A 379 8.02 -13.92 18.48
N ARG A 380 6.97 -14.37 19.19
CA ARG A 380 6.71 -15.81 19.42
C ARG A 380 6.40 -16.55 18.12
N SER A 381 5.73 -15.94 17.14
CA SER A 381 5.57 -16.54 15.81
C SER A 381 6.93 -16.82 15.15
N ILE A 382 7.85 -15.85 15.18
CA ILE A 382 9.20 -16.03 14.60
C ILE A 382 9.96 -17.11 15.35
N TYR A 383 9.91 -17.10 16.69
CA TYR A 383 10.58 -18.08 17.54
C TYR A 383 10.05 -19.51 17.29
N SER A 384 8.73 -19.70 17.35
CA SER A 384 8.08 -21.00 17.10
C SER A 384 8.29 -21.50 15.67
N PHE A 385 8.26 -20.61 14.67
CA PHE A 385 8.54 -20.96 13.28
C PHE A 385 9.96 -21.54 13.09
N ARG A 386 10.96 -20.97 13.79
CA ARG A 386 12.35 -21.43 13.69
C ARG A 386 12.57 -22.80 14.33
N ILE A 387 11.94 -23.05 15.47
CA ILE A 387 12.14 -24.27 16.25
C ILE A 387 11.27 -25.42 15.75
N CYS A 388 10.08 -25.12 15.23
CA CYS A 388 9.20 -26.13 14.66
C CYS A 388 9.95 -26.97 13.62
N GLN A 389 9.74 -28.28 13.58
CA GLN A 389 10.30 -29.13 12.52
C GLN A 389 9.21 -29.55 11.52
N ASN A 390 7.96 -29.69 11.98
CA ASN A 390 6.83 -30.06 11.13
C ASN A 390 6.55 -28.98 10.04
N PRO A 391 6.69 -29.30 8.74
CA PRO A 391 6.50 -28.34 7.65
C PRO A 391 5.09 -27.77 7.58
N THR A 392 4.08 -28.58 7.86
CA THR A 392 2.68 -28.16 7.87
C THR A 392 2.45 -27.11 8.94
N MET A 393 2.88 -27.37 10.17
CA MET A 393 2.76 -26.42 11.29
C MET A 393 3.53 -25.12 11.03
N LYS A 394 4.73 -25.19 10.43
CA LYS A 394 5.44 -23.98 9.97
C LYS A 394 4.61 -23.15 9.01
N ASN A 395 3.92 -23.80 8.07
CA ASN A 395 3.09 -23.09 7.11
C ASN A 395 1.91 -22.41 7.81
N TYR A 396 1.23 -23.06 8.76
CA TYR A 396 0.18 -22.43 9.58
C TYR A 396 0.69 -21.22 10.36
N ILE A 397 1.82 -21.32 11.07
CA ILE A 397 2.40 -20.19 11.80
C ILE A 397 2.65 -19.02 10.85
N LYS A 398 3.27 -19.30 9.71
CA LYS A 398 3.60 -18.29 8.69
C LYS A 398 2.34 -17.63 8.13
N THR A 399 1.41 -18.38 7.55
CA THR A 399 0.25 -17.80 6.85
C THR A 399 -0.71 -17.13 7.81
N LEU A 400 -0.95 -17.68 9.01
CA LEU A 400 -1.77 -17.01 10.02
C LEU A 400 -1.09 -15.75 10.56
N SER A 401 0.22 -15.73 10.75
CA SER A 401 0.93 -14.49 11.12
C SER A 401 0.79 -13.41 10.04
N LEU A 402 0.93 -13.78 8.76
CA LEU A 402 0.74 -12.85 7.65
C LEU A 402 -0.71 -12.33 7.58
N ALA A 403 -1.70 -13.19 7.81
CA ALA A 403 -3.10 -12.78 7.86
C ALA A 403 -3.38 -11.83 9.03
N MET A 404 -2.82 -12.09 10.21
CA MET A 404 -2.95 -11.19 11.36
C MET A 404 -2.25 -9.86 11.13
N LEU A 405 -1.07 -9.84 10.47
CA LEU A 405 -0.43 -8.58 10.07
C LEU A 405 -1.30 -7.79 9.08
N ALA A 406 -1.94 -8.44 8.11
CA ALA A 406 -2.86 -7.80 7.18
C ALA A 406 -4.11 -7.22 7.89
N ILE A 407 -4.69 -7.98 8.83
CA ILE A 407 -5.82 -7.55 9.65
C ILE A 407 -5.46 -6.34 10.51
N LEU A 408 -4.32 -6.40 11.22
CA LEU A 408 -3.86 -5.30 12.07
C LEU A 408 -3.41 -4.09 11.24
N PHE A 409 -2.89 -4.28 10.03
CA PHE A 409 -2.60 -3.15 9.14
C PHE A 409 -3.89 -2.38 8.80
N GLN A 410 -5.01 -3.08 8.66
CA GLN A 410 -6.31 -2.45 8.39
C GLN A 410 -6.80 -1.56 9.55
N TYR A 411 -6.32 -1.74 10.79
CA TYR A 411 -6.61 -0.86 11.93
C TYR A 411 -6.18 0.60 11.74
N ASN A 412 -5.42 0.92 10.69
CA ASN A 412 -5.17 2.31 10.30
C ASN A 412 -6.39 3.01 9.68
N PHE A 413 -7.46 2.27 9.36
CA PHE A 413 -8.63 2.77 8.61
C PHE A 413 -9.97 2.58 9.32
N PHE A 414 -9.96 1.96 10.51
CA PHE A 414 -11.10 1.87 11.42
C PHE A 414 -10.58 1.63 12.85
N SER A 415 -11.40 1.91 13.85
CA SER A 415 -11.10 1.64 15.26
C SER A 415 -12.28 0.93 15.92
N THR A 416 -11.97 -0.08 16.73
CA THR A 416 -12.80 -0.77 17.72
C THR A 416 -11.95 -1.92 18.28
N PHE A 417 -11.39 -1.77 19.47
CA PHE A 417 -10.61 -2.82 20.12
C PHE A 417 -11.38 -4.14 20.23
N SER A 418 -12.67 -4.06 20.51
CA SER A 418 -13.56 -5.18 20.86
C SER A 418 -14.06 -6.03 19.68
N ILE A 419 -13.45 -5.94 18.49
CA ILE A 419 -13.84 -6.79 17.35
C ILE A 419 -13.40 -8.24 17.59
N LEU A 420 -14.39 -9.12 17.70
CA LEU A 420 -14.21 -10.47 18.22
C LEU A 420 -13.29 -11.35 17.35
N HIS A 421 -13.42 -11.29 16.01
CA HIS A 421 -12.66 -12.16 15.11
C HIS A 421 -11.17 -11.92 15.14
N ILE A 422 -10.73 -10.73 15.53
CA ILE A 422 -9.32 -10.37 15.63
C ILE A 422 -8.70 -11.08 16.83
N TRP A 423 -9.38 -11.03 17.97
CA TRP A 423 -8.98 -11.74 19.19
C TRP A 423 -9.06 -13.25 19.05
N VAL A 424 -10.09 -13.77 18.37
CA VAL A 424 -10.17 -15.19 18.02
C VAL A 424 -9.01 -15.59 17.11
N GLY A 425 -8.71 -14.81 16.06
CA GLY A 425 -7.60 -15.05 15.14
C GLY A 425 -6.24 -15.06 15.85
N LEU A 426 -5.97 -14.06 16.71
CA LEU A 426 -4.77 -13.99 17.54
C LEU A 426 -4.70 -15.18 18.52
N GLY A 427 -5.83 -15.57 19.12
CA GLY A 427 -5.91 -16.72 20.03
C GLY A 427 -5.58 -18.03 19.32
N ILE A 428 -6.09 -18.22 18.10
CA ILE A 428 -5.74 -19.39 17.26
C ILE A 428 -4.25 -19.36 16.88
N LEU A 429 -3.71 -18.21 16.47
CA LEU A 429 -2.28 -18.09 16.15
C LEU A 429 -1.41 -18.52 17.34
N VAL A 430 -1.74 -18.06 18.54
CA VAL A 430 -1.05 -18.45 19.77
C VAL A 430 -1.21 -19.95 20.06
N ALA A 431 -2.38 -20.54 19.82
CA ALA A 431 -2.56 -21.98 19.97
C ALA A 431 -1.65 -22.76 19.00
N VAL A 432 -1.53 -22.33 17.74
CA VAL A 432 -0.62 -22.94 16.76
C VAL A 432 0.84 -22.81 17.23
N GLN A 433 1.24 -21.67 17.78
CA GLN A 433 2.57 -21.47 18.37
C GLN A 433 2.80 -22.44 19.55
N ASN A 434 1.81 -22.60 20.44
CA ASN A 434 1.88 -23.51 21.58
C ASN A 434 2.06 -24.98 21.11
N MET A 435 1.30 -25.41 20.10
CA MET A 435 1.43 -26.74 19.50
C MET A 435 2.83 -26.96 18.90
N ALA A 436 3.37 -25.96 18.22
CA ALA A 436 4.69 -26.05 17.61
C ALA A 436 5.82 -26.15 18.63
N LEU A 437 5.70 -25.43 19.75
CA LEU A 437 6.68 -25.45 20.85
C LEU A 437 6.57 -26.71 21.72
N ALA A 438 5.37 -27.28 21.88
CA ALA A 438 5.20 -28.53 22.61
C ALA A 438 5.86 -29.72 21.87
N ASN A 439 5.72 -29.76 20.54
CA ASN A 439 6.26 -30.84 19.71
C ASN A 439 7.80 -30.80 19.56
N SER A 440 8.46 -29.68 19.88
CA SER A 440 9.93 -29.58 19.81
C SER A 440 10.67 -30.15 21.02
N ASN A 441 9.96 -30.40 22.13
CA ASN A 441 10.55 -30.91 23.38
C ASN A 441 10.49 -32.45 23.53
N LEU A 442 10.03 -33.17 22.50
CA LEU A 442 9.98 -34.64 22.50
C LEU A 442 11.28 -35.24 21.92
N PRO A 443 11.95 -36.18 22.63
CA PRO A 443 13.10 -36.93 22.10
C PRO A 443 12.75 -37.68 20.81
N ASP A 444 13.73 -37.84 19.92
CA ASP A 444 13.54 -38.45 18.58
C ASP A 444 12.99 -39.88 18.63
N SER A 445 13.18 -40.62 19.74
CA SER A 445 12.65 -41.98 19.93
C SER A 445 11.12 -42.07 19.99
N TYR A 446 10.42 -40.97 20.34
CA TYR A 446 8.95 -40.94 20.37
C TYR A 446 8.29 -40.55 19.04
N ARG A 447 9.09 -40.19 18.01
CA ARG A 447 8.56 -39.68 16.74
C ARG A 447 8.13 -40.78 15.76
N ASN A 448 8.56 -42.02 15.96
CA ASN A 448 8.31 -43.15 15.04
C ASN A 448 7.47 -44.30 15.63
N GLY A 449 6.97 -44.20 16.87
CA GLY A 449 6.21 -45.29 17.51
C GLY A 449 4.71 -45.05 17.51
N ALA A 450 3.98 -45.66 16.59
CA ALA A 450 2.58 -45.99 16.83
C ALA A 450 2.53 -47.16 17.83
N GLY A 451 2.12 -46.88 19.08
CA GLY A 451 1.71 -47.92 20.03
C GLY A 451 2.40 -47.90 21.39
N LYS A 452 1.56 -47.93 22.42
CA LYS A 452 1.77 -48.30 23.84
C LYS A 452 2.33 -47.24 24.81
N SER A 453 1.62 -47.18 25.94
CA SER A 453 1.78 -46.34 27.12
C SER A 453 3.00 -46.73 27.96
N GLN A 454 3.64 -45.75 28.61
CA GLN A 454 3.67 -45.55 30.08
C GLN A 454 4.87 -44.69 30.52
N ASN A 455 4.63 -43.96 31.63
CA ASN A 455 5.56 -43.42 32.62
C ASN A 455 6.38 -42.17 32.29
N ALA A 456 5.92 -41.07 32.89
CA ALA A 456 6.64 -39.82 33.08
C ALA A 456 7.69 -39.95 34.19
N LYS A 457 8.95 -39.62 33.92
CA LYS A 457 9.95 -39.22 34.93
C LYS A 457 10.92 -38.18 34.37
N CYS A 458 11.00 -37.06 35.09
CA CYS A 458 12.06 -36.05 35.27
C CYS A 458 12.84 -35.48 34.06
N LEU A 459 12.71 -34.15 33.90
CA LEU A 459 13.69 -33.27 33.26
C LEU A 459 14.94 -33.10 34.13
N PRO A 460 16.11 -32.81 33.51
CA PRO A 460 17.08 -31.90 34.11
C PRO A 460 17.34 -30.66 33.25
N ALA A 461 17.62 -29.58 33.97
CA ALA A 461 17.93 -28.25 33.50
C ALA A 461 19.26 -28.18 32.74
N LYS A 462 19.25 -27.55 31.56
CA LYS A 462 20.45 -26.90 30.98
C LYS A 462 20.01 -25.81 30.01
N MET A 463 19.86 -24.59 30.51
CA MET A 463 19.81 -23.39 29.67
C MET A 463 20.48 -22.21 30.41
N LYS A 464 21.81 -22.28 30.49
CA LYS A 464 22.69 -21.13 30.65
C LYS A 464 23.78 -21.28 29.58
N SER A 465 24.11 -20.17 28.90
CA SER A 465 25.07 -20.03 27.80
C SER A 465 24.56 -20.30 26.37
N ILE A 466 23.80 -19.34 25.82
CA ILE A 466 24.03 -18.93 24.43
C ILE A 466 24.20 -17.40 24.47
N GLY A 467 25.45 -16.98 24.41
CA GLY A 467 25.87 -15.60 24.58
C GLY A 467 25.38 -14.68 23.45
N LYS A 468 25.14 -13.41 23.84
CA LYS A 468 24.72 -12.26 23.02
C LYS A 468 25.53 -12.02 21.73
N ARG A 469 26.69 -12.66 21.53
CA ARG A 469 27.55 -12.48 20.33
C ARG A 469 27.28 -13.47 19.19
N GLY A 470 26.53 -14.55 19.41
CA GLY A 470 26.24 -15.55 18.37
C GLY A 470 25.13 -15.11 17.40
N ILE A 471 24.09 -14.42 17.89
CA ILE A 471 22.87 -14.15 17.10
C ILE A 471 23.12 -13.09 16.01
N ILE A 472 23.88 -12.04 16.29
CA ILE A 472 24.20 -10.98 15.32
C ILE A 472 25.14 -11.52 14.24
N THR A 473 26.19 -12.26 14.64
CA THR A 473 27.17 -12.84 13.72
C THR A 473 26.56 -13.95 12.86
N TYR A 474 25.65 -14.75 13.41
CA TYR A 474 24.90 -15.78 12.69
C TYR A 474 23.86 -15.20 11.72
N PHE A 475 23.21 -14.08 12.08
CA PHE A 475 22.35 -13.33 11.16
C PHE A 475 23.14 -12.73 9.99
N CYS A 476 24.31 -12.16 10.27
CA CYS A 476 25.20 -11.65 9.22
C CYS A 476 25.74 -12.77 8.31
N GLN A 477 26.02 -13.97 8.83
CA GLN A 477 26.51 -15.11 8.04
C GLN A 477 25.43 -15.74 7.16
N ARG A 478 24.18 -15.87 7.65
CA ARG A 478 23.07 -16.44 6.84
C ARG A 478 22.46 -15.43 5.87
N LEU A 479 22.66 -14.13 6.11
CA LEU A 479 22.40 -13.07 5.12
C LEU A 479 23.45 -13.02 3.99
N ASN A 480 24.48 -13.86 4.05
CA ASN A 480 25.58 -13.92 3.10
C ASN A 480 25.47 -15.09 2.09
N ASP A 481 24.35 -15.84 2.05
CA ASP A 481 24.00 -16.73 0.93
C ASP A 481 23.69 -15.87 -0.31
N GLY A 482 24.74 -15.31 -0.92
CA GLY A 482 24.69 -14.18 -1.87
C GLY A 482 23.76 -14.41 -3.05
N GLY A 483 23.57 -15.65 -3.49
CA GLY A 483 22.70 -15.98 -4.62
C GLY A 483 21.20 -15.76 -4.38
N THR A 484 20.70 -15.91 -3.15
CA THR A 484 19.25 -15.76 -2.85
C THR A 484 18.89 -14.33 -2.50
N ILE A 485 19.70 -13.68 -1.67
CA ILE A 485 19.41 -12.34 -1.14
C ILE A 485 19.62 -11.26 -2.20
N GLN A 486 20.61 -11.44 -3.08
CA GLN A 486 20.81 -10.55 -4.22
C GLN A 486 19.61 -10.57 -5.18
N LYS A 487 19.06 -11.77 -5.46
CA LYS A 487 17.81 -11.89 -6.25
C LYS A 487 16.65 -11.18 -5.57
N PHE A 488 16.56 -11.25 -4.25
CA PHE A 488 15.51 -10.60 -3.48
C PHE A 488 15.61 -9.07 -3.52
N LYS A 489 16.82 -8.51 -3.37
CA LYS A 489 17.07 -7.07 -3.51
C LYS A 489 16.72 -6.54 -4.90
N ILE A 490 17.12 -7.26 -5.95
CA ILE A 490 16.79 -6.88 -7.33
C ILE A 490 15.28 -6.95 -7.57
N PHE A 491 14.61 -8.01 -7.11
CA PHE A 491 13.15 -8.12 -7.21
C PHE A 491 12.44 -6.97 -6.50
N TYR A 492 12.89 -6.63 -5.29
CA TYR A 492 12.38 -5.51 -4.53
C TYR A 492 12.55 -4.18 -5.29
N LEU A 493 13.74 -3.91 -5.84
CA LEU A 493 13.97 -2.71 -6.67
C LEU A 493 13.08 -2.68 -7.91
N SER A 494 12.93 -3.81 -8.61
CA SER A 494 11.99 -3.94 -9.74
C SER A 494 10.55 -3.67 -9.33
N PHE A 495 10.14 -4.09 -8.13
CA PHE A 495 8.81 -3.84 -7.59
C PHE A 495 8.60 -2.35 -7.25
N VAL A 496 9.60 -1.68 -6.67
CA VAL A 496 9.54 -0.22 -6.44
C VAL A 496 9.41 0.54 -7.77
N LEU A 497 10.17 0.13 -8.80
CA LEU A 497 10.07 0.71 -10.14
C LEU A 497 8.73 0.43 -10.82
N PHE A 498 8.12 -0.71 -10.55
CA PHE A 498 6.75 -1.01 -10.98
C PHE A 498 5.74 -0.07 -10.31
N MET A 499 5.94 0.23 -9.02
CA MET A 499 5.05 1.04 -8.18
C MET A 499 5.32 2.55 -8.23
N LEU A 500 6.10 3.08 -9.19
CA LEU A 500 6.38 4.53 -9.26
C LEU A 500 5.14 5.43 -9.18
N PRO A 501 4.01 5.15 -9.89
CA PRO A 501 2.83 6.02 -9.84
C PRO A 501 2.16 6.10 -8.46
N THR A 502 2.54 5.24 -7.51
CA THR A 502 1.99 5.26 -6.14
C THR A 502 2.41 6.49 -5.32
N TYR A 503 3.28 7.35 -5.83
CA TYR A 503 3.54 8.67 -5.23
C TYR A 503 2.27 9.54 -5.15
N LEU A 504 1.24 9.25 -5.98
CA LEU A 504 -0.08 9.88 -5.90
C LEU A 504 -0.83 9.55 -4.61
N VAL A 505 -0.47 8.45 -3.94
CA VAL A 505 -1.00 8.09 -2.62
C VAL A 505 -0.24 8.88 -1.57
N ARG A 506 -0.77 10.05 -1.22
CA ARG A 506 -0.19 11.00 -0.26
C ARG A 506 -0.86 10.88 1.10
N PHE A 507 -0.08 10.91 2.17
CA PHE A 507 -0.54 10.89 3.56
C PHE A 507 0.51 11.54 4.47
N THR A 508 0.20 11.71 5.75
CA THR A 508 1.13 12.25 6.73
C THR A 508 1.62 11.15 7.67
N VAL A 509 2.92 11.14 7.95
CA VAL A 509 3.54 10.28 8.99
C VAL A 509 4.28 11.20 9.93
N LEU A 510 3.89 11.21 11.21
CA LEU A 510 4.48 12.11 12.22
C LEU A 510 4.49 13.59 11.76
N SER A 511 3.39 14.05 11.16
CA SER A 511 3.23 15.40 10.58
C SER A 511 4.14 15.73 9.38
N ILE A 512 4.89 14.77 8.84
CA ILE A 512 5.67 14.93 7.62
C ILE A 512 4.81 14.44 6.43
N PRO A 513 4.52 15.28 5.44
CA PRO A 513 3.88 14.84 4.20
C PRO A 513 4.76 13.81 3.49
N THR A 514 4.21 12.62 3.24
CA THR A 514 4.91 11.51 2.61
C THR A 514 4.03 10.85 1.55
N THR A 515 4.66 10.06 0.69
CA THR A 515 3.93 9.25 -0.31
C THR A 515 4.18 7.76 -0.11
N LEU A 516 3.32 6.90 -0.67
CA LEU A 516 3.55 5.46 -0.64
C LEU A 516 4.87 5.08 -1.35
N LEU A 517 5.22 5.76 -2.45
CA LEU A 517 6.50 5.56 -3.13
C LEU A 517 7.68 5.91 -2.21
N GLU A 518 7.59 7.01 -1.46
CA GLU A 518 8.63 7.40 -0.50
C GLU A 518 8.81 6.32 0.56
N ILE A 519 7.73 5.84 1.18
CA ILE A 519 7.81 4.75 2.16
C ILE A 519 8.49 3.51 1.57
N LEU A 520 8.17 3.15 0.33
CA LEU A 520 8.86 2.07 -0.36
C LEU A 520 10.37 2.36 -0.43
N ILE A 521 10.81 3.51 -0.95
CA ILE A 521 12.24 3.87 -1.04
C ILE A 521 12.93 3.84 0.34
N TRP A 522 12.31 4.42 1.36
CA TRP A 522 12.86 4.51 2.72
C TRP A 522 12.95 3.14 3.42
N VAL A 523 12.04 2.20 3.13
CA VAL A 523 12.17 0.80 3.58
C VAL A 523 13.40 0.14 2.98
N GLY A 524 13.68 0.39 1.70
CA GLY A 524 14.86 -0.12 1.00
C GLY A 524 16.15 0.48 1.58
N PHE A 525 16.13 1.78 1.83
CA PHE A 525 17.23 2.48 2.49
C PHE A 525 17.49 1.90 3.88
N ALA A 526 16.46 1.77 4.73
CA ALA A 526 16.59 1.15 6.06
C ALA A 526 17.12 -0.28 5.97
N TRP A 527 16.66 -1.08 5.00
CA TRP A 527 17.19 -2.42 4.77
C TRP A 527 18.69 -2.39 4.44
N SER A 528 19.15 -1.44 3.62
CA SER A 528 20.57 -1.31 3.27
C SER A 528 21.46 -0.94 4.47
N LEU A 529 20.92 -0.23 5.48
CA LEU A 529 21.68 0.15 6.67
C LEU A 529 22.03 -1.05 7.56
N PHE A 530 21.20 -2.10 7.58
CA PHE A 530 21.54 -3.35 8.29
C PHE A 530 22.80 -4.01 7.72
N ASN A 531 23.12 -3.77 6.44
CA ASN A 531 24.34 -4.22 5.77
C ASN A 531 25.23 -3.03 5.35
N TRP A 532 25.51 -2.12 6.27
CA TRP A 532 26.26 -0.87 6.01
C TRP A 532 27.59 -1.04 5.24
N ARG A 533 28.24 -2.22 5.31
CA ARG A 533 29.47 -2.50 4.54
C ARG A 533 29.28 -2.41 3.02
N GLU A 534 28.07 -2.70 2.51
CA GLU A 534 27.75 -2.63 1.09
C GLU A 534 27.84 -1.19 0.54
N TRP A 535 27.67 -0.18 1.39
CA TRP A 535 27.81 1.24 1.03
C TRP A 535 29.22 1.62 0.59
N ARG A 536 30.24 0.81 0.92
CA ARG A 536 31.60 0.98 0.39
C ARG A 536 31.65 0.93 -1.13
N LYS A 537 30.69 0.26 -1.78
CA LYS A 537 30.58 0.22 -3.25
C LYS A 537 30.40 1.61 -3.85
N LEU A 538 29.72 2.54 -3.17
CA LEU A 538 29.49 3.90 -3.67
C LEU A 538 30.80 4.67 -3.89
N LYS A 539 31.86 4.40 -3.11
CA LYS A 539 33.20 4.99 -3.33
C LYS A 539 33.78 4.66 -4.71
N SER A 540 33.26 3.62 -5.36
CA SER A 540 33.71 3.16 -6.68
C SER A 540 32.96 3.82 -7.85
N ILE A 541 31.97 4.68 -7.55
CA ILE A 541 31.35 5.57 -8.55
C ILE A 541 32.44 6.51 -9.10
N PRO A 542 32.47 6.78 -10.42
CA PRO A 542 33.49 7.65 -11.00
C PRO A 542 33.52 9.05 -10.35
N ARG A 543 34.73 9.60 -10.12
CA ARG A 543 34.92 10.91 -9.47
C ARG A 543 34.15 12.05 -10.15
N PHE A 544 34.06 12.02 -11.47
CA PHE A 544 33.33 13.03 -12.24
C PHE A 544 31.80 12.97 -12.00
N ILE A 545 31.22 11.79 -11.77
CA ILE A 545 29.80 11.68 -11.41
C ILE A 545 29.56 12.18 -9.99
N HIS A 546 30.46 11.88 -9.05
CA HIS A 546 30.40 12.47 -7.71
C HIS A 546 30.42 13.99 -7.74
N LEU A 547 31.34 14.58 -8.52
CA LEU A 547 31.42 16.03 -8.67
C LEU A 547 30.13 16.61 -9.26
N ALA A 548 29.57 15.98 -10.30
CA ALA A 548 28.32 16.41 -10.92
C ALA A 548 27.14 16.37 -9.92
N ILE A 549 27.00 15.28 -9.16
CA ILE A 549 25.97 15.14 -8.12
C ILE A 549 26.19 16.15 -7.00
N ALA A 550 27.44 16.38 -6.58
CA ALA A 550 27.76 17.35 -5.54
C ALA A 550 27.40 18.78 -5.94
N LEU A 551 27.72 19.19 -7.17
CA LEU A 551 27.32 20.50 -7.71
C LEU A 551 25.79 20.62 -7.83
N PHE A 552 25.13 19.56 -8.32
CA PHE A 552 23.67 19.54 -8.42
C PHE A 552 22.99 19.68 -7.04
N LEU A 553 23.46 18.94 -6.04
CA LEU A 553 22.97 19.01 -4.66
C LEU A 553 23.29 20.35 -4.01
N LEU A 554 24.49 20.90 -4.24
CA LEU A 554 24.86 22.22 -3.72
C LEU A 554 23.92 23.29 -4.28
N GLY A 555 23.67 23.28 -5.59
CA GLY A 555 22.71 24.20 -6.21
C GLY A 555 21.29 24.00 -5.67
N ALA A 556 20.85 22.77 -5.45
CA ALA A 556 19.55 22.50 -4.84
C ALA A 556 19.44 23.03 -3.40
N LEU A 557 20.50 22.89 -2.60
CA LEU A 557 20.56 23.43 -1.23
C LEU A 557 20.57 24.97 -1.22
N VAL A 558 21.28 25.59 -2.16
CA VAL A 558 21.19 27.05 -2.41
C VAL A 558 19.75 27.44 -2.75
N GLY A 559 19.08 26.66 -3.60
CA GLY A 559 17.67 26.84 -3.95
C GLY A 559 16.74 26.78 -2.73
N VAL A 560 16.94 25.82 -1.82
CA VAL A 560 16.21 25.75 -0.54
C VAL A 560 16.53 26.96 0.34
N ALA A 561 17.80 27.36 0.42
CA ALA A 561 18.24 28.51 1.20
C ALA A 561 17.68 29.84 0.66
N ARG A 562 17.39 29.95 -0.64
CA ARG A 562 16.77 31.12 -1.26
C ARG A 562 15.24 31.12 -1.28
N ALA A 563 14.60 29.95 -1.21
CA ALA A 563 13.14 29.86 -1.29
C ALA A 563 12.45 30.62 -0.12
N PRO A 564 11.41 31.44 -0.37
CA PRO A 564 10.65 32.10 0.68
C PRO A 564 9.97 31.10 1.62
N ASP A 565 9.33 30.07 1.06
CA ASP A 565 8.74 28.96 1.81
C ASP A 565 9.75 27.79 1.93
N LYS A 566 10.36 27.67 3.11
CA LYS A 566 11.32 26.60 3.41
C LYS A 566 10.70 25.22 3.45
N ILE A 567 9.44 25.11 3.89
CA ILE A 567 8.79 23.81 4.09
C ILE A 567 8.48 23.21 2.72
N SER A 568 7.88 24.00 1.82
CA SER A 568 7.63 23.56 0.44
C SER A 568 8.91 23.25 -0.31
N ALA A 569 9.96 24.07 -0.15
CA ALA A 569 11.26 23.83 -0.78
C ALA A 569 11.92 22.53 -0.27
N LEU A 570 11.90 22.26 1.04
CA LEU A 570 12.39 21.00 1.60
C LEU A 570 11.58 19.79 1.11
N GLY A 571 10.26 19.95 0.96
CA GLY A 571 9.39 18.93 0.37
C GLY A 571 9.80 18.57 -1.06
N GLN A 572 10.05 19.57 -1.92
CA GLN A 572 10.52 19.36 -3.29
C GLN A 572 11.94 18.79 -3.35
N PHE A 573 12.84 19.27 -2.49
CA PHE A 573 14.19 18.72 -2.39
C PHE A 573 14.15 17.23 -2.03
N LYS A 574 13.33 16.87 -1.05
CA LYS A 574 13.12 15.47 -0.64
C LYS A 574 12.56 14.64 -1.81
N GLY A 575 11.39 15.01 -2.33
CA GLY A 575 10.64 14.18 -3.27
C GLY A 575 11.21 14.13 -4.69
N PHE A 576 11.85 15.18 -5.18
CA PHE A 576 12.34 15.26 -6.57
C PHE A 576 13.85 15.02 -6.71
N ILE A 577 14.63 15.16 -5.64
CA ILE A 577 16.08 15.07 -5.70
C ILE A 577 16.61 13.96 -4.78
N LEU A 578 16.31 14.04 -3.48
CA LEU A 578 16.86 13.11 -2.48
C LEU A 578 16.35 11.68 -2.68
N ASP A 579 15.03 11.47 -2.70
CA ASP A 579 14.44 10.13 -2.79
C ASP A 579 14.83 9.40 -4.11
N PRO A 580 14.81 10.06 -5.28
CA PRO A 580 15.36 9.48 -6.50
C PRO A 580 16.84 9.09 -6.42
N LEU A 581 17.68 9.94 -5.82
CA LEU A 581 19.11 9.64 -5.63
C LEU A 581 19.33 8.48 -4.66
N LEU A 582 18.55 8.40 -3.59
CA LEU A 582 18.60 7.28 -2.63
C LEU A 582 18.30 5.96 -3.35
N LEU A 583 17.22 5.91 -4.13
CA LEU A 583 16.87 4.71 -4.89
C LEU A 583 17.94 4.36 -5.93
N ALA A 584 18.50 5.34 -6.63
CA ALA A 584 19.59 5.11 -7.59
C ALA A 584 20.87 4.58 -6.91
N GLY A 585 21.17 5.06 -5.70
CA GLY A 585 22.22 4.52 -4.85
C GLY A 585 21.98 3.05 -4.48
N LEU A 586 20.75 2.69 -4.08
CA LEU A 586 20.38 1.30 -3.81
C LEU A 586 20.51 0.41 -5.06
N VAL A 587 20.09 0.90 -6.22
CA VAL A 587 20.27 0.20 -7.51
C VAL A 587 21.74 -0.10 -7.76
N TYR A 588 22.62 0.86 -7.53
CA TYR A 588 24.06 0.69 -7.72
C TYR A 588 24.69 -0.31 -6.75
N ILE A 589 24.27 -0.28 -5.49
CA ILE A 589 24.80 -1.17 -4.44
C ILE A 589 24.34 -2.61 -4.67
N TRP A 590 23.08 -2.80 -5.06
CA TRP A 590 22.40 -4.10 -5.09
C TRP A 590 22.27 -4.75 -6.46
N THR A 591 22.55 -4.07 -7.58
CA THR A 591 22.31 -4.63 -8.91
C THR A 591 23.61 -4.87 -9.68
N PRO A 592 23.93 -6.13 -10.02
CA PRO A 592 25.01 -6.44 -10.96
C PRO A 592 24.66 -5.97 -12.37
N LYS A 593 25.65 -5.57 -13.18
CA LYS A 593 25.43 -5.16 -14.58
C LYS A 593 24.70 -6.24 -15.41
N SER A 594 24.95 -7.52 -15.15
CA SER A 594 24.29 -8.65 -15.83
C SER A 594 22.79 -8.77 -15.55
N LYS A 595 22.29 -8.16 -14.47
CA LYS A 595 20.90 -8.26 -14.01
C LYS A 595 20.08 -6.98 -14.18
N LYS A 596 20.67 -5.88 -14.69
CA LYS A 596 19.98 -4.59 -14.86
C LYS A 596 18.69 -4.66 -15.68
N ALA A 597 18.57 -5.60 -16.61
CA ALA A 597 17.36 -5.79 -17.41
C ALA A 597 16.10 -6.11 -16.55
N LEU A 598 16.25 -6.75 -15.39
CA LEU A 598 15.13 -7.03 -14.49
C LEU A 598 14.50 -5.75 -13.91
N LEU A 599 15.30 -4.69 -13.77
CA LEU A 599 14.81 -3.37 -13.33
C LEU A 599 13.93 -2.73 -14.42
N TYR A 600 14.34 -2.90 -15.68
CA TYR A 600 13.62 -2.39 -16.85
C TYR A 600 12.28 -3.10 -17.05
N ASP A 601 12.22 -4.41 -16.78
CA ASP A 601 10.97 -5.17 -16.84
C ASP A 601 9.89 -4.58 -15.89
N GLY A 602 10.29 -4.12 -14.68
CA GLY A 602 9.38 -3.45 -13.74
C GLY A 602 8.79 -2.15 -14.28
N LEU A 603 9.63 -1.30 -14.89
CA LEU A 603 9.20 -0.05 -15.54
C LEU A 603 8.28 -0.30 -16.74
N ILE A 604 8.65 -1.25 -17.61
CA ILE A 604 7.86 -1.59 -18.79
C ILE A 604 6.49 -2.11 -18.36
N LEU A 605 6.43 -2.98 -17.35
CA LEU A 605 5.16 -3.48 -16.82
C LEU A 605 4.29 -2.36 -16.25
N SER A 606 4.89 -1.40 -15.54
CA SER A 606 4.18 -0.21 -15.06
C SER A 606 3.58 0.58 -16.22
N GLY A 607 4.39 0.87 -17.25
CA GLY A 607 3.95 1.57 -18.46
C GLY A 607 2.79 0.86 -19.17
N ILE A 608 2.87 -0.47 -19.33
CA ILE A 608 1.80 -1.27 -19.94
C ILE A 608 0.48 -1.11 -19.16
N ILE A 609 0.51 -1.28 -17.84
CA ILE A 609 -0.71 -1.17 -17.02
C ILE A 609 -1.31 0.23 -17.14
N LEU A 610 -0.49 1.27 -17.03
CA LEU A 610 -0.96 2.66 -17.14
C LEU A 610 -1.55 2.96 -18.52
N SER A 611 -0.98 2.38 -19.58
CA SER A 611 -1.53 2.50 -20.94
C SER A 611 -2.84 1.73 -21.11
N LEU A 612 -2.99 0.55 -20.50
CA LEU A 612 -4.26 -0.18 -20.50
C LEU A 612 -5.36 0.59 -19.75
N ILE A 613 -5.03 1.23 -18.63
CA ILE A 613 -5.96 2.13 -17.92
C ILE A 613 -6.35 3.31 -18.83
N SER A 614 -5.40 3.88 -19.57
CA SER A 614 -5.66 4.99 -20.50
C SER A 614 -6.55 4.59 -21.68
N LEU A 615 -6.38 3.36 -22.19
CA LEU A 615 -7.26 2.79 -23.22
C LEU A 615 -8.67 2.60 -22.66
N TRP A 616 -8.79 2.07 -21.45
CA TRP A 616 -10.08 1.95 -20.77
C TRP A 616 -10.76 3.31 -20.59
N GLN A 617 -10.03 4.35 -20.17
CA GLN A 617 -10.57 5.71 -20.07
C GLN A 617 -11.10 6.21 -21.41
N LYS A 618 -10.33 6.02 -22.49
CA LYS A 618 -10.71 6.46 -23.84
C LYS A 618 -11.98 5.76 -24.33
N LEU A 619 -12.09 4.44 -24.11
CA LEU A 619 -13.24 3.65 -24.53
C LEU A 619 -14.52 3.96 -23.74
N ASN A 620 -14.41 4.40 -22.48
CA ASN A 620 -15.55 4.69 -21.61
C ASN A 620 -15.94 6.18 -21.56
N GLY A 621 -15.33 7.02 -22.41
CA GLY A 621 -15.58 8.47 -22.39
C GLY A 621 -15.10 9.16 -21.11
N ALA A 622 -14.29 8.50 -20.28
CA ALA A 622 -13.67 9.05 -19.06
C ALA A 622 -12.41 9.87 -19.42
N ALA A 623 -12.56 10.76 -20.39
CA ALA A 623 -11.52 11.65 -20.89
C ALA A 623 -11.71 13.08 -20.36
N THR A 624 -10.68 13.92 -20.49
CA THR A 624 -10.80 15.36 -20.28
C THR A 624 -11.76 15.99 -21.29
N ALA A 625 -12.19 17.23 -21.06
CA ALA A 625 -13.13 17.94 -21.94
C ALA A 625 -12.65 18.05 -23.41
N ASP A 626 -11.34 18.03 -23.64
CA ASP A 626 -10.70 17.99 -24.96
C ASP A 626 -10.43 16.56 -25.49
N GLY A 627 -11.01 15.53 -24.86
CA GLY A 627 -10.97 14.14 -25.31
C GLY A 627 -9.66 13.40 -25.04
N ARG A 628 -8.78 13.93 -24.17
CA ARG A 628 -7.47 13.34 -23.81
C ARG A 628 -7.58 12.49 -22.55
N VAL A 629 -6.64 11.57 -22.36
CA VAL A 629 -6.62 10.68 -21.17
C VAL A 629 -5.43 10.95 -20.26
N MET A 630 -5.63 10.73 -18.97
CA MET A 630 -4.64 11.01 -17.92
C MET A 630 -4.19 9.76 -17.16
N SER A 631 -4.78 8.59 -17.43
CA SER A 631 -4.60 7.37 -16.64
C SER A 631 -4.80 7.67 -15.14
N VAL A 632 -3.94 7.14 -14.27
CA VAL A 632 -3.98 7.36 -12.82
C VAL A 632 -3.76 8.82 -12.40
N TRP A 633 -3.16 9.67 -13.25
CA TRP A 633 -2.93 11.08 -12.91
C TRP A 633 -4.21 11.92 -12.89
N GLN A 634 -5.36 11.37 -13.29
CA GLN A 634 -6.66 12.04 -13.10
C GLN A 634 -6.98 12.36 -11.62
N TRP A 635 -6.28 11.72 -10.68
CA TRP A 635 -6.43 11.93 -9.25
C TRP A 635 -5.53 13.05 -8.69
N ASP A 636 -4.66 13.64 -9.51
CA ASP A 636 -3.85 14.80 -9.15
C ASP A 636 -4.54 16.09 -9.65
N PRO A 637 -4.96 17.02 -8.76
CA PRO A 637 -5.67 18.24 -9.15
C PRO A 637 -4.90 19.14 -10.13
N GLY A 638 -3.56 19.06 -10.12
CA GLY A 638 -2.68 19.84 -10.99
C GLY A 638 -2.18 19.07 -12.21
N ALA A 639 -2.65 17.84 -12.46
CA ALA A 639 -2.16 17.05 -13.56
C ALA A 639 -2.69 17.50 -14.91
N SER A 640 -1.83 17.37 -15.92
CA SER A 640 -2.21 17.49 -17.33
C SER A 640 -2.03 16.14 -18.02
N PRO A 641 -2.69 15.91 -19.18
CA PRO A 641 -2.46 14.71 -19.97
C PRO A 641 -0.99 14.51 -20.40
N ASN A 642 -0.17 15.58 -20.37
CA ASN A 642 1.27 15.46 -20.60
C ASN A 642 1.98 14.62 -19.53
N TYR A 643 1.45 14.52 -18.31
CA TYR A 643 2.08 13.76 -17.22
C TYR A 643 2.18 12.28 -17.58
N LEU A 644 1.09 11.70 -18.11
CA LEU A 644 1.06 10.33 -18.64
C LEU A 644 2.11 10.16 -19.74
N SER A 645 2.14 11.08 -20.70
CA SER A 645 3.07 11.05 -21.82
C SER A 645 4.53 11.15 -21.40
N MET A 646 4.85 12.04 -20.44
CA MET A 646 6.20 12.21 -19.91
C MET A 646 6.70 10.94 -19.25
N PHE A 647 5.85 10.23 -18.50
CA PHE A 647 6.17 8.94 -17.88
C PHE A 647 6.37 7.83 -18.92
N LEU A 648 5.47 7.75 -19.91
CA LEU A 648 5.49 6.69 -20.90
C LEU A 648 6.60 6.83 -21.95
N ALA A 649 6.99 8.06 -22.34
CA ALA A 649 7.97 8.30 -23.40
C ALA A 649 9.34 7.61 -23.17
N PRO A 650 10.04 7.80 -22.02
CA PRO A 650 11.29 7.10 -21.75
C PRO A 650 11.12 5.58 -21.68
N ILE A 651 9.97 5.10 -21.18
CA ILE A 651 9.66 3.67 -21.07
C ILE A 651 9.39 3.06 -22.46
N ALA A 652 8.78 3.82 -23.38
CA ALA A 652 8.57 3.39 -24.76
C ALA A 652 9.92 3.19 -25.48
N VAL A 653 10.85 4.14 -25.33
CA VAL A 653 12.20 4.02 -25.87
C VAL A 653 12.92 2.81 -25.27
N LEU A 654 12.80 2.63 -23.95
CA LEU A 654 13.36 1.47 -23.24
C LEU A 654 12.79 0.15 -23.79
N ALA A 655 11.47 0.04 -23.92
CA ALA A 655 10.77 -1.14 -24.42
C ALA A 655 11.14 -1.48 -25.87
N PHE A 656 11.30 -0.46 -26.72
CA PHE A 656 11.71 -0.63 -28.12
C PHE A 656 13.17 -1.13 -28.26
N CYS A 657 14.08 -0.52 -27.50
CA CYS A 657 15.52 -0.77 -27.63
C CYS A 657 15.98 -2.08 -26.95
N LEU A 658 15.14 -2.70 -26.11
CA LEU A 658 15.48 -3.89 -25.34
C LEU A 658 15.59 -5.14 -26.25
N ASN A 659 16.74 -5.84 -26.22
CA ASN A 659 17.01 -6.98 -27.11
C ASN A 659 16.10 -8.21 -26.79
N PRO A 660 15.38 -8.77 -27.79
CA PRO A 660 14.28 -9.73 -27.60
C PRO A 660 14.65 -11.20 -27.40
N ASN A 661 15.93 -11.58 -27.27
CA ASN A 661 16.37 -12.99 -27.25
C ASN A 661 15.94 -13.83 -26.02
N LEU A 662 15.05 -13.33 -25.15
CA LEU A 662 14.47 -14.10 -24.04
C LEU A 662 12.94 -14.13 -24.16
N PRO A 663 12.27 -15.29 -23.94
CA PRO A 663 10.82 -15.44 -24.14
C PRO A 663 9.96 -14.49 -23.26
N ALA A 664 10.41 -14.17 -22.04
CA ALA A 664 9.76 -13.16 -21.19
C ALA A 664 9.79 -11.72 -21.78
N ARG A 665 10.67 -11.47 -22.77
CA ARG A 665 10.92 -10.14 -23.36
C ARG A 665 10.18 -9.92 -24.69
N ARG A 666 9.48 -10.93 -25.23
CA ARG A 666 8.52 -10.74 -26.34
C ARG A 666 7.34 -9.86 -25.91
N ALA A 667 6.98 -9.90 -24.63
CA ALA A 667 5.99 -8.99 -24.03
C ALA A 667 6.41 -7.50 -24.12
N GLY A 668 7.71 -7.20 -24.24
CA GLY A 668 8.20 -5.82 -24.41
C GLY A 668 7.79 -5.18 -25.75
N LYS A 669 7.62 -5.97 -26.82
CA LYS A 669 7.14 -5.46 -28.12
C LYS A 669 5.64 -5.17 -28.12
N PHE A 670 4.83 -6.08 -27.57
CA PHE A 670 3.41 -5.83 -27.33
C PHE A 670 3.21 -4.68 -26.34
N GLY A 671 4.10 -4.60 -25.35
CA GLY A 671 4.14 -3.52 -24.38
C GLY A 671 4.47 -2.17 -25.02
N PHE A 672 5.42 -2.12 -25.96
CA PHE A 672 5.71 -0.91 -26.72
C PHE A 672 4.48 -0.39 -27.46
N VAL A 673 3.73 -1.26 -28.15
CA VAL A 673 2.50 -0.86 -28.85
C VAL A 673 1.46 -0.30 -27.87
N ALA A 674 1.23 -0.99 -26.75
CA ALA A 674 0.32 -0.49 -25.71
C ALA A 674 0.78 0.87 -25.18
N ILE A 675 2.08 1.03 -24.90
CA ILE A 675 2.68 2.27 -24.40
C ILE A 675 2.49 3.42 -25.40
N ILE A 676 2.76 3.18 -26.68
CA ILE A 676 2.56 4.18 -27.75
C ILE A 676 1.09 4.59 -27.86
N LEU A 677 0.16 3.63 -27.79
CA LEU A 677 -1.27 3.95 -27.78
C LEU A 677 -1.64 4.85 -26.59
N GLY A 678 -1.09 4.59 -25.41
CA GLY A 678 -1.27 5.47 -24.24
C GLY A 678 -0.73 6.89 -24.48
N ILE A 679 0.42 7.03 -25.14
CA ILE A 679 0.97 8.35 -25.51
C ILE A 679 0.07 9.04 -26.55
N ILE A 680 -0.42 8.31 -27.56
CA ILE A 680 -1.33 8.89 -28.57
C ILE A 680 -2.62 9.39 -27.92
N PHE A 681 -3.25 8.58 -27.07
CA PHE A 681 -4.49 8.98 -26.40
C PHE A 681 -4.29 10.13 -25.41
N SER A 682 -3.09 10.28 -24.84
CA SER A 682 -2.75 11.45 -24.03
C SER A 682 -2.76 12.76 -24.83
N GLY A 683 -2.76 12.71 -26.17
CA GLY A 683 -2.74 13.88 -27.06
C GLY A 683 -1.45 14.70 -27.00
N SER A 684 -0.39 14.22 -26.33
CA SER A 684 0.88 14.96 -26.21
C SER A 684 1.79 14.72 -27.42
N ARG A 685 1.93 15.75 -28.27
CA ARG A 685 2.88 15.76 -29.41
C ARG A 685 4.33 15.66 -28.94
N ALA A 686 4.66 16.29 -27.80
CA ALA A 686 5.99 16.26 -27.20
C ALA A 686 6.44 14.84 -26.84
N GLY A 687 5.51 13.98 -26.39
CA GLY A 687 5.82 12.58 -26.09
C GLY A 687 6.22 11.78 -27.31
N LEU A 688 5.45 11.88 -28.40
CA LEU A 688 5.78 11.17 -29.64
C LEU A 688 7.13 11.63 -30.21
N LEU A 689 7.39 12.94 -30.16
CA LEU A 689 8.66 13.52 -30.57
C LEU A 689 9.83 13.02 -29.71
N ALA A 690 9.67 12.99 -28.38
CA ALA A 690 10.68 12.47 -27.47
C ALA A 690 10.96 10.97 -27.68
N VAL A 691 9.93 10.17 -27.97
CA VAL A 691 10.11 8.74 -28.29
C VAL A 691 10.86 8.57 -29.61
N GLY A 692 10.43 9.29 -30.66
CA GLY A 692 11.08 9.25 -31.96
C GLY A 692 12.55 9.64 -31.87
N ALA A 693 12.87 10.75 -31.19
CA ALA A 693 14.23 11.21 -30.97
C ALA A 693 15.10 10.18 -30.20
N GLY A 694 14.54 9.54 -29.17
CA GLY A 694 15.23 8.49 -28.42
C GLY A 694 15.53 7.24 -29.26
N ILE A 695 14.53 6.71 -29.98
CA ILE A 695 14.70 5.55 -30.86
C ILE A 695 15.73 5.85 -31.96
N LEU A 696 15.65 7.04 -32.53
CA LEU A 696 16.55 7.48 -33.59
C LEU A 696 17.99 7.60 -33.10
N PHE A 697 18.19 8.20 -31.92
CA PHE A 697 19.49 8.21 -31.25
C PHE A 697 20.02 6.79 -31.05
N TRP A 698 19.16 5.85 -30.61
CA TRP A 698 19.57 4.45 -30.44
C TRP A 698 19.98 3.79 -31.75
N LEU A 699 19.22 3.97 -32.84
CA LEU A 699 19.52 3.41 -34.16
C LEU A 699 20.90 3.89 -34.67
N VAL A 700 21.20 5.17 -34.47
CA VAL A 700 22.47 5.75 -34.90
C VAL A 700 23.61 5.29 -33.99
N ALA A 701 23.40 5.34 -32.67
CA ALA A 701 24.41 4.95 -31.69
C ALA A 701 24.73 3.44 -31.69
N SER A 702 23.77 2.59 -32.07
CA SER A 702 23.93 1.13 -32.11
C SER A 702 24.59 0.61 -33.39
N ASN A 703 24.52 1.35 -34.50
CA ASN A 703 24.94 0.89 -35.83
C ASN A 703 26.29 1.47 -36.32
N THR A 704 27.08 2.06 -35.40
CA THR A 704 28.31 2.82 -35.69
C THR A 704 29.48 2.01 -36.29
N ARG A 705 29.38 0.67 -36.37
CA ARG A 705 30.43 -0.19 -36.97
C ARG A 705 30.19 -0.60 -38.44
N LYS A 706 28.98 -0.41 -39.01
CA LYS A 706 28.64 -0.94 -40.35
C LYS A 706 28.40 0.10 -41.44
N ILE A 707 28.17 1.37 -41.10
CA ILE A 707 27.85 2.41 -42.09
C ILE A 707 29.10 3.24 -42.39
N LYS A 708 29.73 3.02 -43.55
CA LYS A 708 30.88 3.80 -44.06
C LYS A 708 30.51 5.15 -44.66
N ILE A 709 29.23 5.38 -44.99
CA ILE A 709 28.73 6.70 -45.42
C ILE A 709 28.77 7.66 -44.23
N ASN A 710 29.29 8.86 -44.51
CA ASN A 710 29.80 9.84 -43.56
C ASN A 710 28.87 9.99 -42.33
N ARG A 711 29.22 9.36 -41.21
CA ARG A 711 28.47 9.40 -39.93
C ARG A 711 28.05 10.83 -39.56
N TYR A 712 28.91 11.79 -39.89
CA TYR A 712 28.67 13.22 -39.71
C TYR A 712 27.52 13.74 -40.59
N LEU A 713 27.40 13.31 -41.84
CA LEU A 713 26.26 13.66 -42.70
C LEU A 713 24.93 13.09 -42.17
N ALA A 714 24.93 11.85 -41.69
CA ALA A 714 23.75 11.27 -41.06
C ALA A 714 23.38 12.05 -39.78
N TYR A 715 24.35 12.37 -38.91
CA TYR A 715 24.14 13.22 -37.73
C TYR A 715 23.61 14.61 -38.11
N THR A 716 24.13 15.22 -39.17
CA THR A 716 23.71 16.54 -39.64
C THR A 716 22.29 16.51 -40.20
N ILE A 717 21.95 15.55 -41.06
CA ILE A 717 20.58 15.41 -41.60
C ILE A 717 19.59 15.16 -40.46
N LEU A 718 19.96 14.30 -39.51
CA LEU A 718 19.15 13.99 -38.34
C LEU A 718 18.97 15.20 -37.43
N MET A 719 20.03 15.95 -37.18
CA MET A 719 19.98 17.19 -36.41
C MET A 719 19.11 18.24 -37.11
N VAL A 720 19.22 18.38 -38.43
CA VAL A 720 18.41 19.33 -39.22
C VAL A 720 16.94 18.95 -39.20
N VAL A 721 16.60 17.67 -39.44
CA VAL A 721 15.21 17.18 -39.35
C VAL A 721 14.68 17.34 -37.92
N PHE A 722 15.50 17.03 -36.92
CA PHE A 722 15.14 17.19 -35.52
C PHE A 722 14.89 18.66 -35.14
N LEU A 723 15.76 19.59 -35.55
CA LEU A 723 15.61 21.03 -35.34
C LEU A 723 14.40 21.58 -36.09
N ALA A 724 14.14 21.11 -37.32
CA ALA A 724 12.96 21.48 -38.10
C ALA A 724 11.66 21.00 -37.44
N VAL A 725 11.63 19.78 -36.92
CA VAL A 725 10.47 19.22 -36.20
C VAL A 725 10.28 19.91 -34.84
N LEU A 726 11.36 20.21 -34.10
CA LEU A 726 11.29 21.01 -32.87
C LEU A 726 10.75 22.42 -33.14
N TRP A 727 11.24 23.09 -34.19
CA TRP A 727 10.74 24.39 -34.60
C TRP A 727 9.27 24.32 -35.00
N TRP A 728 8.88 23.34 -35.83
CA TRP A 728 7.51 23.18 -36.28
C TRP A 728 6.53 22.87 -35.13
N THR A 729 6.95 22.07 -34.15
CA THR A 729 6.11 21.70 -33.00
C THR A 729 6.09 22.74 -31.88
N GLY A 730 7.17 23.51 -31.71
CA GLY A 730 7.33 24.49 -30.64
C GLY A 730 7.11 25.95 -31.03
N LYS A 731 7.00 26.27 -32.33
CA LYS A 731 6.79 27.66 -32.78
C LYS A 731 5.49 28.23 -32.19
N PRO A 732 5.51 29.49 -31.71
CA PRO A 732 4.29 30.23 -31.42
C PRO A 732 3.43 30.33 -32.69
N ASP A 733 2.12 30.36 -32.48
CA ASP A 733 1.22 30.80 -33.53
C ASP A 733 1.31 32.32 -33.65
N PHE A 734 2.10 32.77 -34.63
CA PHE A 734 2.31 34.18 -34.94
C PHE A 734 1.10 34.86 -35.61
N SER A 735 0.06 34.09 -35.95
CA SER A 735 -1.19 34.64 -36.53
C SER A 735 -2.16 35.20 -35.47
N VAL A 736 -1.87 34.95 -34.19
CA VAL A 736 -2.66 35.46 -33.06
C VAL A 736 -2.12 36.83 -32.65
N SER A 737 -2.83 37.92 -32.98
CA SER A 737 -2.45 39.27 -32.56
C SER A 737 -2.81 39.52 -31.09
N PRO A 738 -2.08 40.40 -30.36
CA PRO A 738 -2.44 40.80 -28.99
C PRO A 738 -3.87 41.35 -28.88
N ASP A 739 -4.40 41.93 -29.97
CA ASP A 739 -5.73 42.52 -30.06
C ASP A 739 -6.85 41.48 -30.27
N SER A 740 -6.53 40.20 -30.54
CA SER A 740 -7.53 39.15 -30.75
C SER A 740 -8.10 38.58 -29.44
N GLY A 741 -7.77 39.19 -28.29
CA GLY A 741 -8.37 38.95 -26.98
C GLY A 741 -8.16 37.55 -26.36
N ARG A 742 -7.55 36.58 -27.06
CA ARG A 742 -7.36 35.21 -26.56
C ARG A 742 -6.05 34.58 -27.04
N ILE A 743 -5.08 34.45 -26.13
CA ILE A 743 -3.96 33.52 -26.28
C ILE A 743 -4.48 32.11 -25.95
N SER A 744 -4.93 31.35 -26.95
CA SER A 744 -5.60 30.05 -26.73
C SER A 744 -4.70 28.81 -26.90
N SER A 745 -3.54 28.94 -27.55
CA SER A 745 -2.67 27.80 -27.85
C SER A 745 -1.63 27.53 -26.75
N SER A 746 -1.38 26.24 -26.45
CA SER A 746 -0.39 25.85 -25.43
C SER A 746 1.05 26.28 -25.76
N ASN A 747 1.35 26.53 -27.04
CA ASN A 747 2.68 26.99 -27.48
C ASN A 747 2.87 28.47 -27.19
N ASN A 748 1.84 29.30 -27.44
CA ASN A 748 1.90 30.73 -27.15
C ASN A 748 2.03 30.98 -25.64
N ILE A 749 1.32 30.21 -24.81
CA ILE A 749 1.45 30.30 -23.34
C ILE A 749 2.89 29.97 -22.89
N ARG A 750 3.46 28.86 -23.37
CA ARG A 750 4.86 28.51 -23.04
C ARG A 750 5.86 29.57 -23.52
N TRP A 751 5.64 30.12 -24.70
CA TRP A 751 6.48 31.19 -25.24
C TRP A 751 6.49 32.42 -24.33
N GLU A 752 5.33 32.86 -23.86
CA GLU A 752 5.27 34.00 -22.92
C GLU A 752 5.90 33.69 -21.58
N ILE A 753 5.72 32.47 -21.07
CA ILE A 753 6.39 32.00 -19.87
C ILE A 753 7.92 32.06 -20.06
N TRP A 754 8.45 31.55 -21.17
CA TRP A 754 9.88 31.57 -21.47
C TRP A 754 10.42 32.98 -21.66
N ARG A 755 9.70 33.84 -22.39
CA ARG A 755 10.10 35.22 -22.66
C ARG A 755 10.22 36.01 -21.37
N VAL A 756 9.19 35.99 -20.51
CA VAL A 756 9.22 36.67 -19.19
C VAL A 756 10.30 36.07 -18.30
N THR A 757 10.43 34.74 -18.30
CA THR A 757 11.47 34.05 -17.52
C THR A 757 12.88 34.52 -17.91
N ILE A 758 13.19 34.55 -19.21
CA ILE A 758 14.54 34.86 -19.70
C ILE A 758 14.86 36.34 -19.61
N ARG A 759 13.91 37.20 -20.00
CA ARG A 759 14.15 38.65 -20.11
C ARG A 759 13.99 39.38 -18.79
N GLU A 760 13.22 38.84 -17.84
CA GLU A 760 12.82 39.59 -16.65
C GLU A 760 13.13 38.85 -15.35
N ILE A 761 12.83 37.56 -15.25
CA ILE A 761 13.07 36.79 -14.01
C ILE A 761 14.56 36.47 -13.83
N LEU A 762 15.26 35.99 -14.86
CA LEU A 762 16.68 35.64 -14.75
C LEU A 762 17.57 36.85 -14.39
N PRO A 763 17.43 38.03 -15.01
CA PRO A 763 18.28 39.18 -14.69
C PRO A 763 17.97 39.81 -13.32
N SER A 764 16.75 39.68 -12.81
CA SER A 764 16.35 40.27 -11.53
C SER A 764 16.96 39.55 -10.33
N ASN A 765 17.24 40.29 -9.25
CA ASN A 765 17.65 39.76 -7.93
C ASN A 765 18.83 38.76 -7.93
N GLN A 766 19.71 38.86 -8.94
CA GLN A 766 20.81 37.91 -9.17
C GLN A 766 20.33 36.45 -9.32
N ASN A 767 19.10 36.26 -9.82
CA ASN A 767 18.51 34.93 -10.05
C ASN A 767 19.32 34.12 -11.07
N TRP A 768 19.99 34.76 -12.03
CA TRP A 768 20.91 34.09 -12.94
C TRP A 768 22.07 33.39 -12.22
N LEU A 769 22.51 33.88 -11.04
CA LEU A 769 23.58 33.26 -10.28
C LEU A 769 23.04 32.27 -9.26
N TRP A 770 22.06 32.69 -8.45
CA TRP A 770 21.60 31.95 -7.28
C TRP A 770 20.28 31.20 -7.45
N GLY A 771 19.51 31.50 -8.50
CA GLY A 771 18.14 31.04 -8.69
C GLY A 771 17.12 31.85 -7.87
N ALA A 772 15.86 31.72 -8.25
CA ALA A 772 14.68 32.27 -7.57
C ALA A 772 14.19 31.41 -6.39
N GLY A 773 14.83 30.26 -6.15
CA GLY A 773 14.53 29.34 -5.06
C GLY A 773 13.68 28.14 -5.49
N LEU A 774 13.94 26.99 -4.87
CA LEU A 774 13.26 25.73 -5.19
C LEU A 774 11.77 25.82 -4.84
N GLY A 775 10.91 25.57 -5.82
CA GLY A 775 9.46 25.63 -5.66
C GLY A 775 8.84 27.03 -5.65
N ASN A 776 9.62 28.09 -5.87
CA ASN A 776 9.13 29.47 -5.80
C ASN A 776 8.75 30.08 -7.16
N PHE A 777 8.99 29.37 -8.27
CA PHE A 777 8.82 29.93 -9.62
C PHE A 777 7.42 30.51 -9.88
N GLN A 778 6.36 29.77 -9.55
CA GLN A 778 5.00 30.21 -9.83
C GLN A 778 4.63 31.48 -9.06
N ASN A 779 5.04 31.59 -7.80
CA ASN A 779 4.79 32.77 -6.98
C ASN A 779 5.49 33.99 -7.61
N TYR A 780 6.77 33.85 -7.93
CA TYR A 780 7.55 34.91 -8.57
C TYR A 780 6.95 35.34 -9.92
N PHE A 781 6.54 34.38 -10.74
CA PHE A 781 5.93 34.65 -12.05
C PHE A 781 4.58 35.37 -11.89
N THR A 782 3.75 34.91 -10.97
CA THR A 782 2.40 35.46 -10.76
C THR A 782 2.47 36.88 -10.21
N GLU A 783 3.36 37.12 -9.24
CA GLU A 783 3.58 38.45 -8.65
C GLU A 783 4.08 39.45 -9.70
N LEU A 784 5.10 39.06 -10.48
CA LEU A 784 5.68 39.91 -11.53
C LEU A 784 4.67 40.27 -12.64
N THR A 785 3.68 39.42 -12.87
CA THR A 785 2.73 39.54 -14.00
C THR A 785 1.31 39.91 -13.59
N ALA A 786 1.06 40.15 -12.30
CA ALA A 786 -0.27 40.40 -11.75
C ALA A 786 -1.02 41.56 -12.42
N GLY A 787 -0.32 42.62 -12.82
CA GLY A 787 -0.90 43.78 -13.50
C GLY A 787 -0.98 43.68 -15.03
N ARG A 788 -0.60 42.56 -15.64
CA ARG A 788 -0.53 42.41 -17.11
C ARG A 788 -1.80 41.80 -17.67
N VAL A 789 -2.33 42.40 -18.74
CA VAL A 789 -3.51 41.88 -19.46
C VAL A 789 -3.28 40.42 -19.89
N ASN A 790 -4.28 39.57 -19.72
CA ASN A 790 -4.29 38.12 -20.00
C ASN A 790 -3.41 37.23 -19.09
N PHE A 791 -2.46 37.77 -18.33
CA PHE A 791 -1.57 36.94 -17.51
C PHE A 791 -2.30 36.27 -16.34
N PRO A 792 -2.98 36.99 -15.43
CA PRO A 792 -3.63 36.40 -14.26
C PRO A 792 -4.66 35.30 -14.59
N GLU A 793 -5.41 35.47 -15.67
CA GLU A 793 -6.50 34.56 -16.04
C GLU A 793 -6.02 33.39 -16.91
N TYR A 794 -5.09 33.62 -17.84
CA TYR A 794 -4.76 32.63 -18.88
C TYR A 794 -3.33 32.09 -18.83
N ILE A 795 -2.35 32.82 -18.28
CA ILE A 795 -0.93 32.41 -18.34
C ILE A 795 -0.43 31.97 -16.97
N SER A 796 -0.56 32.82 -15.93
CA SER A 796 -0.04 32.58 -14.59
C SER A 796 -0.57 31.29 -13.95
N PRO A 797 -1.86 30.90 -14.09
CA PRO A 797 -2.34 29.62 -13.56
C PRO A 797 -1.68 28.40 -14.20
N ARG A 798 -1.12 28.54 -15.42
CA ARG A 798 -0.43 27.48 -16.16
C ARG A 798 1.08 27.52 -15.97
N ALA A 799 1.62 28.56 -15.31
CA ALA A 799 3.05 28.76 -15.05
C ALA A 799 3.52 28.13 -13.73
N LEU A 800 3.08 26.89 -13.43
CA LEU A 800 3.57 26.12 -12.27
C LEU A 800 5.10 25.93 -12.33
N THR A 801 5.62 25.75 -13.55
CA THR A 801 7.04 25.64 -13.89
C THR A 801 7.29 26.48 -15.15
N PRO A 802 8.56 26.76 -15.51
CA PRO A 802 8.85 27.44 -16.76
C PRO A 802 8.64 26.53 -17.98
N HIS A 803 8.11 25.31 -17.85
CA HIS A 803 7.90 24.36 -18.95
C HIS A 803 9.16 24.12 -19.80
N ASN A 804 10.31 24.16 -19.16
CA ASN A 804 11.61 23.88 -19.77
C ASN A 804 12.56 23.46 -18.65
N LEU A 805 13.11 22.24 -18.77
CA LEU A 805 13.97 21.63 -17.77
C LEU A 805 15.20 22.48 -17.45
N TYR A 806 15.82 23.06 -18.47
CA TYR A 806 17.06 23.84 -18.33
C TYR A 806 16.79 25.17 -17.61
N LEU A 807 15.73 25.88 -18.01
CA LEU A 807 15.29 27.09 -17.31
C LEU A 807 14.87 26.78 -15.87
N HIS A 808 14.18 25.66 -15.64
CA HIS A 808 13.74 25.28 -14.31
C HIS A 808 14.91 24.94 -13.38
N LEU A 809 15.92 24.23 -13.88
CA LEU A 809 17.16 23.97 -13.14
C LEU A 809 17.90 25.26 -12.79
N TRP A 810 18.02 26.17 -13.78
CA TRP A 810 18.67 27.46 -13.59
C TRP A 810 17.96 28.32 -12.55
N LEU A 811 16.63 28.41 -12.62
CA LEU A 811 15.85 29.18 -11.66
C LEU A 811 15.74 28.53 -10.29
N SER A 812 15.77 27.20 -10.20
CA SER A 812 15.59 26.52 -8.91
C SER A 812 16.82 26.61 -8.02
N GLY A 813 18.02 26.41 -8.59
CA GLY A 813 19.27 26.34 -7.84
C GLY A 813 20.43 27.11 -8.44
N GLY A 814 20.14 28.05 -9.34
CA GLY A 814 21.13 28.93 -9.97
C GLY A 814 22.00 28.24 -11.02
N ILE A 815 23.04 28.96 -11.45
CA ILE A 815 24.01 28.45 -12.43
C ILE A 815 24.75 27.21 -11.91
N ILE A 816 24.89 27.06 -10.59
CA ILE A 816 25.56 25.92 -9.94
C ILE A 816 24.78 24.63 -10.24
N MET A 817 23.46 24.64 -10.05
CA MET A 817 22.60 23.48 -10.32
C MET A 817 22.60 23.14 -11.81
N LEU A 818 22.50 24.15 -12.68
CA LEU A 818 22.55 23.97 -14.13
C LEU A 818 23.90 23.41 -14.60
N ALA A 819 25.01 23.96 -14.11
CA ALA A 819 26.35 23.49 -14.45
C ALA A 819 26.59 22.05 -13.99
N GLY A 820 26.16 21.70 -12.77
CA GLY A 820 26.20 20.32 -12.27
C GLY A 820 25.42 19.35 -13.15
N PHE A 821 24.22 19.77 -13.61
CA PHE A 821 23.40 18.99 -14.52
C PHE A 821 24.03 18.80 -15.91
N LEU A 822 24.54 19.88 -16.53
CA LEU A 822 25.21 19.81 -17.83
C LEU A 822 26.48 18.97 -17.76
N TYR A 823 27.25 19.09 -16.67
CA TYR A 823 28.42 18.27 -16.43
C TYR A 823 28.07 16.79 -16.27
N LEU A 824 26.95 16.48 -15.60
CA LEU A 824 26.43 15.11 -15.49
C LEU A 824 26.10 14.51 -16.86
N ILE A 825 25.42 15.27 -17.73
CA ILE A 825 25.08 14.85 -19.10
C ILE A 825 26.36 14.56 -19.89
N TRP A 826 27.30 15.51 -19.93
CA TRP A 826 28.55 15.33 -20.64
C TRP A 826 29.28 14.05 -20.20
N SER A 827 29.35 13.84 -18.88
CA SER A 827 29.92 12.64 -18.27
C SER A 827 29.20 11.36 -18.72
N ALA A 828 27.87 11.34 -18.68
CA ALA A 828 27.08 10.18 -19.07
C ALA A 828 27.25 9.84 -20.56
N PHE A 829 27.39 10.85 -21.42
CA PHE A 829 27.49 10.67 -22.87
C PHE A 829 28.91 10.42 -23.39
N LYS A 830 29.97 10.65 -22.60
CA LYS A 830 31.38 10.44 -23.02
C LYS A 830 31.71 9.01 -23.49
N ASN A 831 31.08 7.96 -22.95
CA ASN A 831 31.44 6.55 -23.23
C ASN A 831 30.54 5.84 -24.25
N PRO A 832 31.02 5.23 -25.34
CA PRO A 832 30.17 4.70 -26.43
C PRO A 832 29.37 3.42 -26.11
N LEU A 833 29.60 2.75 -24.97
CA LEU A 833 29.18 1.36 -24.72
C LEU A 833 27.71 1.13 -24.28
N ASN A 834 26.93 2.17 -23.99
CA ASN A 834 25.57 2.05 -23.41
C ASN A 834 24.51 2.78 -24.26
N SER A 835 24.29 2.35 -25.50
CA SER A 835 23.36 3.03 -26.42
C SER A 835 21.90 3.05 -25.96
N LEU A 836 21.48 2.06 -25.15
CA LEU A 836 20.10 1.94 -24.66
C LEU A 836 19.79 2.91 -23.51
N GLU A 837 20.57 2.95 -22.43
CA GLU A 837 20.29 3.88 -21.32
C GLU A 837 20.41 5.34 -21.80
N LYS A 838 21.37 5.60 -22.69
CA LYS A 838 21.56 6.91 -23.30
C LYS A 838 20.41 7.35 -24.18
N SER A 839 19.76 6.43 -24.91
CA SER A 839 18.59 6.80 -25.71
C SER A 839 17.39 7.18 -24.85
N VAL A 840 17.21 6.50 -23.71
CA VAL A 840 16.20 6.87 -22.72
C VAL A 840 16.50 8.25 -22.11
N ILE A 841 17.75 8.49 -21.70
CA ILE A 841 18.19 9.80 -21.21
C ILE A 841 17.96 10.88 -22.27
N PHE A 842 18.33 10.62 -23.52
CA PHE A 842 18.14 11.55 -24.63
C PHE A 842 16.66 11.89 -24.84
N SER A 843 15.76 10.89 -24.76
CA SER A 843 14.32 11.10 -24.80
C SER A 843 13.84 12.05 -23.70
N ILE A 844 14.33 11.89 -22.47
CA ILE A 844 14.01 12.78 -21.33
C ILE A 844 14.53 14.20 -21.59
N LEU A 845 15.76 14.35 -22.11
CA LEU A 845 16.35 15.66 -22.42
C LEU A 845 15.58 16.40 -23.52
N ILE A 846 15.10 15.67 -24.54
CA ILE A 846 14.28 16.23 -25.61
C ILE A 846 12.91 16.66 -25.08
N TYR A 847 12.25 15.82 -24.26
CA TYR A 847 11.02 16.23 -23.59
C TYR A 847 11.26 17.46 -22.70
N GLY A 848 12.44 17.52 -22.06
CA GLY A 848 12.91 18.62 -21.23
C GLY A 848 12.99 19.99 -21.92
N LEU A 849 12.92 20.06 -23.26
CA LEU A 849 12.81 21.33 -23.97
C LEU A 849 11.40 21.96 -23.88
N ILE A 850 10.37 21.14 -23.60
CA ILE A 850 8.95 21.50 -23.66
C ILE A 850 8.27 21.41 -22.28
N ASP A 851 8.88 20.67 -21.34
CA ASP A 851 8.37 20.48 -19.97
C ASP A 851 9.53 20.19 -19.00
N THR A 852 9.23 19.91 -17.72
CA THR A 852 10.22 19.69 -16.65
C THR A 852 10.20 18.24 -16.12
N PRO A 853 10.64 17.24 -16.91
CA PRO A 853 10.48 15.83 -16.56
C PRO A 853 11.21 15.41 -15.30
N ILE A 854 12.33 16.02 -14.91
CA ILE A 854 13.08 15.56 -13.72
C ILE A 854 12.41 15.98 -12.40
N PHE A 855 11.52 16.98 -12.42
CA PHE A 855 10.90 17.55 -11.23
C PHE A 855 9.54 16.92 -10.93
N LYS A 856 9.53 15.58 -10.89
CA LYS A 856 8.42 14.72 -10.43
C LYS A 856 8.98 13.48 -9.75
N ASN A 857 8.27 12.96 -8.75
CA ASN A 857 8.74 11.83 -7.92
C ASN A 857 9.08 10.59 -8.76
N ASP A 858 8.27 10.28 -9.77
CA ASP A 858 8.44 9.11 -10.63
C ASP A 858 9.52 9.30 -11.70
N LEU A 859 9.48 10.41 -12.44
CA LEU A 859 10.40 10.69 -13.53
C LEU A 859 11.81 11.03 -13.04
N GLY A 860 11.93 11.68 -11.86
CA GLY A 860 13.20 11.88 -11.19
C GLY A 860 13.89 10.54 -10.90
N VAL A 861 13.12 9.52 -10.47
CA VAL A 861 13.63 8.16 -10.31
C VAL A 861 14.11 7.58 -11.65
N ILE A 862 13.32 7.69 -12.73
CA ILE A 862 13.71 7.17 -14.04
C ILE A 862 15.02 7.81 -14.52
N TRP A 863 15.15 9.14 -14.36
CA TRP A 863 16.37 9.88 -14.69
C TRP A 863 17.60 9.32 -13.97
N TRP A 864 17.57 9.27 -12.63
CA TRP A 864 18.72 8.83 -11.84
C TRP A 864 18.98 7.33 -12.01
N LEU A 865 17.95 6.52 -12.20
CA LEU A 865 18.08 5.10 -12.53
C LEU A 865 18.93 4.92 -13.80
N MET A 866 18.63 5.63 -14.89
CA MET A 866 19.37 5.49 -16.15
C MET A 866 20.84 5.94 -16.01
N ILE A 867 21.10 7.00 -15.24
CA ILE A 867 22.47 7.46 -14.97
C ILE A 867 23.27 6.40 -14.23
N PHE A 868 22.69 5.78 -13.20
CA PHE A 868 23.39 4.79 -12.39
C PHE A 868 23.50 3.41 -13.07
N THR A 869 22.56 3.04 -13.95
CA THR A 869 22.66 1.78 -14.71
C THR A 869 23.75 1.82 -15.78
N ILE A 870 24.11 3.00 -16.31
CA ILE A 870 25.26 3.20 -17.22
C ILE A 870 26.58 2.78 -16.56
N ILE A 871 26.74 3.04 -15.26
CA ILE A 871 27.99 2.85 -14.52
C ILE A 871 28.04 1.58 -13.68
N LEU A 872 27.04 0.69 -13.79
CA LEU A 872 27.09 -0.62 -13.16
C LEU A 872 28.29 -1.42 -13.65
N LYS A 873 28.94 -2.13 -12.72
CA LYS A 873 30.08 -3.00 -12.98
C LYS A 873 29.62 -4.46 -13.09
N ASN A 874 30.38 -5.27 -13.83
CA ASN A 874 30.21 -6.72 -13.80
C ASN A 874 30.62 -7.24 -12.40
N GLU A 875 30.00 -8.32 -11.94
CA GLU A 875 30.51 -9.05 -10.77
C GLU A 875 31.94 -9.51 -11.08
N GLN A 876 32.88 -9.19 -10.20
CA GLN A 876 34.18 -9.87 -10.11
C GLN A 876 34.01 -11.12 -9.27
#